data_AF-A0A1L8QUG8-F1
#
_entry.id   AF-A0A1L8QUG8-F1
#
_cell.length_a   1.000
_cell.length_b   1.000
_cell.length_c   1.000
_cell.angle_alpha   90.00
_cell.angle_beta   90.00
_cell.angle_gamma   90.00
#
_symmetry.space_group_name_H-M   'P 1'
#
loop_
_entity.id
_entity.type
_entity.pdbx_description
1 polymer ?
#
loop_
_entity_poly.entity_id
_entity_poly.type
_entity_poly.pdbx_seq_one_letter_code
_entity_poly.pdbx_strand_id
1 'polypeptide(L)'
;MKVAIIDKTVDVSKVEHQGIDWVLDYEKIDRLQSTKDIDASTTLLEGTALQKSYEKADFLYLVDTDGPMQATKSSKSGLTEEEWQAFVKHFEQENKSTFIAEHHSFGSTTTQQVSDEMTAYLGVTWSGWIGRSFEELNPQKNAEIPEWITNKSEEEWSYEGPGIILYHEKDEAYLVLTEKELLHDASIQVKMSDEGQAQLGFSATTDYEGWFDLVSANYGTETVATFDFHLTEAGEKMVAEQDIPLNLAAITQRTRNHHTSYYFAGNFSEATNVPSVYQMSGIAQLYQLGKWFGSDALYWRLYVPLMQAIFSQHETKESPPLTAQEKQKAYASPDGSYNARINGEQFEVWQEDAWQPLTIKGVNIGMGKPGYFPGEAAITEEEYYRWFEQITEMNSNTIRVYTLQPPGFYRALEHFNAGREKPLYVMHGIWIEEEALEETLDAYAEPTLTAFKEEIERLVDVVHGNRYVPYVPGHAHGMYDTDVSQYISAWIIGIEWYPNMVENTNQVHAGIGEYQGNYFETKEAQPFEHWLAEQMDALVTYQYDTYHWLTPMSFTNWITTDLLRHADEPNTEEDLVSVNPNVIYTKEAMNDLGQFASYHVYPYYPDFLNYDEAYLNYVDHRGEKNSYAGYLHELHNAHRMPILIAEFGLPASRGKTHENAYGFDQGFNSEQKQGEVIRHLFEDIMAEDLMGGLIFSWQDEWFKRTWNTVDYDDPDRRPYWSNVQTNEQRFGILSFDRNLVQIDGKTDEWQEDEPLLTTEDLTLHVKSDETYLYLTIKSKQLEKENVRILLDTVANQGNTSDRETGDQFPAPVEYLVKLNQQGESRIVQDVYYDYFNYLYAKKLSLMPDRMPNPQKDSGQFSTIDFVLNKALTLPDSQKKIPFSSYETGLLREGTSDPTAVDFDSLTDYHWQGDTLEIRLPWLLIGATDPSQKKFLGDFISANEKVDEVIKGIGIGVYFEGQAPPKSLVTYEWQPWDIPQSTERLKASYPIIQQLFAEYE
;
A
#
# COMPACT_ATOMS: atom_id res chain seq x y z
N MET A 1 -42.61 -1.97 -5.62
CA MET A 1 -41.46 -2.37 -4.81
C MET A 1 -41.61 -3.85 -4.47
N LYS A 2 -40.59 -4.65 -4.78
CA LYS A 2 -40.48 -6.08 -4.48
C LYS A 2 -39.33 -6.31 -3.52
N VAL A 3 -39.62 -6.91 -2.37
CA VAL A 3 -38.62 -7.16 -1.31
C VAL A 3 -38.21 -8.63 -1.31
N ALA A 4 -36.91 -8.91 -1.27
CA ALA A 4 -36.36 -10.22 -0.94
C ALA A 4 -35.67 -10.16 0.43
N ILE A 5 -36.04 -11.10 1.31
CA ILE A 5 -35.44 -11.27 2.63
C ILE A 5 -34.53 -12.50 2.58
N ILE A 6 -33.27 -12.36 3.01
CA ILE A 6 -32.28 -13.42 3.11
C ILE A 6 -31.95 -13.65 4.58
N ASP A 7 -31.96 -14.92 4.98
CA ASP A 7 -31.73 -15.36 6.35
C ASP A 7 -31.18 -16.81 6.32
N LYS A 8 -30.08 -17.06 7.03
CA LYS A 8 -29.40 -18.37 7.10
C LYS A 8 -29.37 -18.95 8.51
N THR A 9 -30.17 -18.43 9.44
CA THR A 9 -30.25 -18.94 10.82
C THR A 9 -30.69 -20.40 10.89
N VAL A 10 -30.06 -21.17 11.78
CA VAL A 10 -30.26 -22.63 11.90
C VAL A 10 -31.40 -22.97 12.87
N ASP A 11 -31.83 -22.04 13.73
CA ASP A 11 -32.89 -22.25 14.71
C ASP A 11 -34.14 -21.41 14.36
N VAL A 12 -35.25 -22.08 14.04
CA VAL A 12 -36.49 -21.50 13.48
C VAL A 12 -37.37 -20.85 14.57
N SER A 13 -36.73 -20.24 15.57
CA SER A 13 -37.36 -19.40 16.57
C SER A 13 -38.01 -18.21 15.84
N LYS A 14 -39.33 -18.28 15.65
CA LYS A 14 -40.14 -17.29 14.88
C LYS A 14 -40.08 -15.84 15.40
N VAL A 15 -39.23 -15.48 16.36
CA VAL A 15 -39.22 -14.18 17.03
C VAL A 15 -38.48 -13.13 16.21
N GLU A 16 -37.33 -13.45 15.61
CA GLU A 16 -36.53 -12.50 14.80
C GLU A 16 -37.30 -12.03 13.54
N HIS A 17 -37.99 -12.92 12.84
CA HIS A 17 -38.67 -12.56 11.58
C HIS A 17 -40.01 -11.82 11.76
N GLN A 18 -40.58 -11.81 12.96
CA GLN A 18 -41.91 -11.23 13.19
C GLN A 18 -41.94 -9.72 12.99
N GLY A 19 -40.82 -9.03 13.22
CA GLY A 19 -40.73 -7.58 13.08
C GLY A 19 -40.79 -7.13 11.63
N ILE A 20 -39.79 -7.51 10.81
CA ILE A 20 -39.76 -7.15 9.38
C ILE A 20 -41.03 -7.59 8.63
N ASP A 21 -41.52 -8.80 8.93
CA ASP A 21 -42.75 -9.33 8.32
C ASP A 21 -43.95 -8.43 8.61
N TRP A 22 -44.06 -7.95 9.86
CA TRP A 22 -45.15 -7.08 10.27
C TRP A 22 -45.08 -5.73 9.55
N VAL A 23 -43.89 -5.13 9.42
CA VAL A 23 -43.72 -3.83 8.72
C VAL A 23 -44.11 -3.96 7.25
N LEU A 24 -43.67 -5.02 6.56
CA LEU A 24 -44.01 -5.25 5.15
C LEU A 24 -45.51 -5.46 4.96
N ASP A 25 -46.16 -6.23 5.83
CA ASP A 25 -47.61 -6.46 5.79
C ASP A 25 -48.40 -5.17 6.10
N TYR A 26 -47.90 -4.34 7.02
CA TYR A 26 -48.48 -3.05 7.38
C TYR A 26 -48.42 -2.04 6.23
N GLU A 27 -47.26 -1.95 5.55
CA GLU A 27 -47.03 -1.07 4.40
C GLU A 27 -47.57 -1.65 3.07
N LYS A 28 -48.08 -2.89 3.08
CA LYS A 28 -48.65 -3.60 1.91
C LYS A 28 -47.62 -3.80 0.79
N ILE A 29 -46.39 -4.14 1.15
CA ILE A 29 -45.29 -4.38 0.22
C ILE A 29 -45.25 -5.86 -0.18
N ASP A 30 -45.17 -6.13 -1.49
CA ASP A 30 -45.11 -7.49 -2.01
C ASP A 30 -43.73 -8.13 -1.77
N ARG A 31 -43.73 -9.33 -1.19
CA ARG A 31 -42.52 -10.15 -1.04
C ARG A 31 -42.30 -11.01 -2.28
N LEU A 32 -41.06 -11.03 -2.78
CA LEU A 32 -40.65 -12.09 -3.69
C LEU A 32 -40.72 -13.41 -2.93
N GLN A 33 -41.50 -14.37 -3.42
CA GLN A 33 -41.59 -15.68 -2.78
C GLN A 33 -40.20 -16.34 -2.79
N SER A 34 -39.46 -16.23 -1.69
CA SER A 34 -38.48 -17.25 -1.35
C SER A 34 -39.26 -18.53 -1.04
N THR A 35 -38.76 -19.63 -1.58
CA THR A 35 -39.35 -20.97 -1.56
C THR A 35 -39.91 -21.34 -0.19
N LYS A 36 -41.24 -21.28 -0.04
CA LYS A 36 -41.97 -21.68 1.17
C LYS A 36 -42.15 -23.21 1.31
N ASP A 37 -41.22 -23.99 0.75
CA ASP A 37 -41.09 -25.44 0.90
C ASP A 37 -39.61 -25.80 0.70
N ILE A 38 -38.74 -25.44 1.64
CA ILE A 38 -37.47 -26.15 1.82
C ILE A 38 -37.43 -26.60 3.27
N ASP A 39 -37.70 -27.89 3.43
CA ASP A 39 -37.62 -28.62 4.69
C ASP A 39 -36.27 -28.30 5.35
N ALA A 40 -36.31 -27.87 6.62
CA ALA A 40 -35.14 -27.61 7.44
C ALA A 40 -34.47 -28.94 7.82
N SER A 41 -33.92 -29.63 6.82
CA SER A 41 -32.89 -30.64 6.95
C SER A 41 -32.33 -30.95 5.55
N THR A 42 -31.11 -30.47 5.30
CA THR A 42 -30.24 -30.91 4.19
C THR A 42 -30.79 -30.79 2.76
N THR A 43 -30.62 -29.64 2.11
CA THR A 43 -30.24 -29.59 0.68
C THR A 43 -29.58 -28.26 0.34
N LEU A 44 -28.38 -28.27 -0.27
CA LEU A 44 -27.79 -27.09 -0.92
C LEU A 44 -28.66 -26.71 -2.12
N LEU A 45 -28.98 -25.43 -2.29
CA LEU A 45 -29.40 -24.90 -3.57
C LEU A 45 -28.12 -24.62 -4.39
N GLU A 46 -27.99 -25.23 -5.57
CA GLU A 46 -26.93 -24.89 -6.52
C GLU A 46 -27.23 -23.52 -7.16
N GLY A 47 -26.20 -22.68 -7.30
CA GLY A 47 -26.25 -21.21 -7.47
C GLY A 47 -27.13 -20.61 -8.58
N THR A 48 -27.62 -21.39 -9.57
CA THR A 48 -28.46 -20.84 -10.65
C THR A 48 -29.90 -20.53 -10.24
N ALA A 49 -30.41 -21.11 -9.14
CA ALA A 49 -31.76 -20.85 -8.66
C ALA A 49 -31.85 -19.61 -7.73
N LEU A 50 -30.81 -19.35 -6.91
CA LEU A 50 -30.72 -18.16 -6.05
C LEU A 50 -30.59 -16.87 -6.89
N GLN A 51 -29.67 -16.89 -7.87
CA GLN A 51 -29.33 -15.75 -8.72
C GLN A 51 -30.52 -15.17 -9.49
N LYS A 52 -31.42 -16.03 -10.02
CA LYS A 52 -32.60 -15.56 -10.77
C LYS A 52 -33.67 -14.87 -9.91
N SER A 53 -33.58 -14.97 -8.59
CA SER A 53 -34.57 -14.38 -7.68
C SER A 53 -34.23 -12.92 -7.32
N TYR A 54 -32.95 -12.58 -7.23
CA TYR A 54 -32.47 -11.24 -6.84
C TYR A 54 -32.57 -10.22 -7.98
N GLU A 55 -32.40 -10.63 -9.23
CA GLU A 55 -32.51 -9.75 -10.42
C GLU A 55 -33.84 -8.96 -10.53
N LYS A 56 -34.86 -9.34 -9.76
CA LYS A 56 -36.19 -8.70 -9.78
C LYS A 56 -36.55 -8.00 -8.48
N ALA A 57 -35.64 -8.00 -7.51
CA ALA A 57 -35.84 -7.33 -6.24
C ALA A 57 -35.57 -5.84 -6.41
N ASP A 58 -36.47 -5.00 -5.93
CA ASP A 58 -36.19 -3.56 -5.76
C ASP A 58 -35.49 -3.34 -4.39
N PHE A 59 -35.58 -4.31 -3.49
CA PHE A 59 -35.13 -4.22 -2.11
C PHE A 59 -34.61 -5.58 -1.62
N LEU A 60 -33.39 -5.60 -1.09
CA LEU A 60 -32.74 -6.77 -0.49
C LEU A 60 -32.53 -6.51 1.01
N TYR A 61 -32.95 -7.45 1.85
CA TYR A 61 -32.78 -7.38 3.31
C TYR A 61 -32.06 -8.64 3.79
N LEU A 62 -30.85 -8.49 4.32
CA LEU A 62 -30.05 -9.55 4.93
C LEU A 62 -30.21 -9.45 6.45
N VAL A 63 -30.90 -10.41 7.04
CA VAL A 63 -31.27 -10.40 8.48
C VAL A 63 -30.14 -10.98 9.32
N ASP A 64 -29.74 -12.23 9.07
CA ASP A 64 -28.67 -12.90 9.81
C ASP A 64 -28.03 -14.00 8.93
N THR A 65 -26.71 -14.16 9.05
CA THR A 65 -25.93 -15.18 8.34
C THR A 65 -25.27 -16.22 9.26
N ASP A 66 -25.27 -16.01 10.57
CA ASP A 66 -24.59 -16.87 11.55
C ASP A 66 -25.58 -17.82 12.26
N GLY A 67 -25.17 -19.10 12.39
CA GLY A 67 -25.84 -20.04 13.29
C GLY A 67 -25.23 -19.94 14.70
N PRO A 68 -25.89 -20.48 15.76
CA PRO A 68 -25.35 -20.38 17.12
C PRO A 68 -23.90 -20.90 17.18
N MET A 69 -23.00 -20.12 17.81
CA MET A 69 -21.53 -20.34 17.96
C MET A 69 -21.10 -21.74 18.47
N GLN A 70 -22.03 -22.65 18.79
CA GLN A 70 -21.75 -24.03 19.23
C GLN A 70 -21.76 -25.08 18.09
N ALA A 71 -22.01 -24.72 16.84
CA ALA A 71 -21.97 -25.69 15.73
C ALA A 71 -20.54 -25.90 15.20
N THR A 72 -19.89 -26.97 15.65
CA THR A 72 -18.66 -27.52 15.06
C THR A 72 -18.65 -27.45 13.52
N LYS A 73 -17.68 -26.74 12.91
CA LYS A 73 -17.21 -26.86 11.50
C LYS A 73 -18.21 -27.51 10.52
N SER A 74 -19.45 -27.04 10.49
CA SER A 74 -20.46 -27.55 9.58
C SER A 74 -20.66 -26.45 8.54
N SER A 75 -20.45 -26.79 7.28
CA SER A 75 -20.27 -25.90 6.12
C SER A 75 -21.54 -25.14 5.70
N LYS A 76 -22.28 -24.53 6.64
CA LYS A 76 -23.61 -23.94 6.38
C LYS A 76 -23.90 -22.58 7.04
N SER A 77 -23.03 -22.06 7.89
CA SER A 77 -23.14 -20.68 8.41
C SER A 77 -22.24 -19.74 7.61
N GLY A 78 -22.62 -18.47 7.50
CA GLY A 78 -21.89 -17.42 6.77
C GLY A 78 -22.30 -17.29 5.31
N LEU A 79 -22.07 -16.11 4.72
CA LEU A 79 -22.29 -15.87 3.29
C LEU A 79 -21.14 -16.49 2.48
N THR A 80 -21.46 -17.25 1.44
CA THR A 80 -20.42 -17.75 0.52
C THR A 80 -20.05 -16.71 -0.51
N GLU A 81 -18.85 -16.83 -1.09
CA GLU A 81 -18.41 -16.00 -2.22
C GLU A 81 -19.42 -15.99 -3.36
N GLU A 82 -19.91 -17.17 -3.79
CA GLU A 82 -20.91 -17.29 -4.86
C GLU A 82 -22.22 -16.56 -4.55
N GLU A 83 -22.63 -16.53 -3.29
CA GLU A 83 -23.83 -15.83 -2.84
C GLU A 83 -23.59 -14.32 -2.86
N TRP A 84 -22.47 -13.85 -2.32
CA TRP A 84 -22.07 -12.45 -2.35
C TRP A 84 -21.97 -11.91 -3.77
N GLN A 85 -21.34 -12.65 -4.68
CA GLN A 85 -21.27 -12.30 -6.11
C GLN A 85 -22.66 -12.14 -6.75
N ALA A 86 -23.67 -12.87 -6.26
CA ALA A 86 -25.05 -12.68 -6.73
C ALA A 86 -25.67 -11.36 -6.26
N PHE A 87 -25.31 -10.89 -5.05
CA PHE A 87 -25.66 -9.55 -4.57
C PHE A 87 -24.95 -8.48 -5.39
N VAL A 88 -23.64 -8.61 -5.57
CA VAL A 88 -22.82 -7.69 -6.37
C VAL A 88 -23.37 -7.54 -7.78
N LYS A 89 -23.64 -8.64 -8.49
CA LYS A 89 -24.25 -8.61 -9.83
C LYS A 89 -25.63 -7.94 -9.86
N HIS A 90 -26.38 -8.01 -8.77
CA HIS A 90 -27.64 -7.27 -8.66
C HIS A 90 -27.39 -5.77 -8.47
N PHE A 91 -26.37 -5.40 -7.70
CA PHE A 91 -25.95 -4.01 -7.48
C PHE A 91 -25.29 -3.37 -8.71
N GLU A 92 -24.82 -4.15 -9.69
CA GLU A 92 -24.33 -3.64 -10.99
C GLU A 92 -25.46 -3.25 -11.96
N GLN A 93 -26.73 -3.52 -11.63
CA GLN A 93 -27.84 -3.25 -12.54
C GLN A 93 -28.24 -1.77 -12.48
N GLU A 94 -28.56 -1.17 -13.63
CA GLU A 94 -29.04 0.23 -13.69
C GLU A 94 -30.37 0.51 -12.94
N ASN A 95 -31.06 -0.53 -12.46
CA ASN A 95 -32.33 -0.37 -11.75
C ASN A 95 -32.08 0.12 -10.31
N LYS A 96 -32.94 1.03 -9.82
CA LYS A 96 -32.86 1.44 -8.42
C LYS A 96 -33.00 0.22 -7.50
N SER A 97 -32.11 0.09 -6.53
CA SER A 97 -32.26 -0.93 -5.48
C SER A 97 -31.84 -0.42 -4.11
N THR A 98 -32.38 -1.06 -3.08
CA THR A 98 -31.98 -0.79 -1.69
C THR A 98 -31.51 -2.07 -1.04
N PHE A 99 -30.37 -2.01 -0.34
CA PHE A 99 -29.82 -3.13 0.42
C PHE A 99 -29.80 -2.77 1.90
N ILE A 100 -30.27 -3.66 2.76
CA ILE A 100 -30.12 -3.56 4.22
C ILE A 100 -29.43 -4.82 4.71
N ALA A 101 -28.42 -4.66 5.56
CA ALA A 101 -27.77 -5.73 6.29
C ALA A 101 -27.81 -5.42 7.80
N GLU A 102 -28.12 -6.42 8.63
CA GLU A 102 -28.08 -6.30 10.10
C GLU A 102 -26.84 -6.96 10.72
N HIS A 103 -26.72 -6.89 12.04
CA HIS A 103 -25.71 -7.58 12.83
C HIS A 103 -25.61 -9.06 12.44
N HIS A 104 -24.40 -9.63 12.52
CA HIS A 104 -24.05 -10.97 12.00
C HIS A 104 -24.13 -11.14 10.47
N SER A 105 -24.13 -10.06 9.68
CA SER A 105 -24.05 -10.17 8.20
C SER A 105 -22.64 -10.49 7.68
N PHE A 106 -21.59 -10.17 8.45
CA PHE A 106 -20.19 -10.36 8.06
C PHE A 106 -19.29 -10.82 9.23
N GLY A 107 -19.90 -11.46 10.24
CA GLY A 107 -19.24 -11.98 11.43
C GLY A 107 -18.37 -13.21 11.18
N SER A 108 -17.86 -13.81 12.26
CA SER A 108 -16.82 -14.85 12.26
C SER A 108 -17.04 -16.09 11.38
N THR A 109 -18.27 -16.37 10.91
CA THR A 109 -18.52 -17.53 10.03
C THR A 109 -18.54 -17.21 8.52
N THR A 110 -18.53 -15.92 8.15
CA THR A 110 -18.30 -15.45 6.77
C THR A 110 -16.79 -15.41 6.48
N THR A 111 -16.37 -15.74 5.25
CA THR A 111 -14.96 -15.67 4.89
C THR A 111 -14.45 -14.23 5.01
N GLN A 112 -13.20 -14.03 5.42
CA GLN A 112 -12.61 -12.69 5.57
C GLN A 112 -12.79 -11.84 4.31
N GLN A 113 -12.59 -12.44 3.13
CA GLN A 113 -12.79 -11.80 1.84
C GLN A 113 -14.22 -11.24 1.67
N VAL A 114 -15.25 -12.07 1.90
CA VAL A 114 -16.66 -11.63 1.75
C VAL A 114 -17.00 -10.58 2.82
N SER A 115 -16.45 -10.71 4.03
CA SER A 115 -16.61 -9.73 5.10
C SER A 115 -16.01 -8.38 4.71
N ASP A 116 -14.80 -8.36 4.16
CA ASP A 116 -14.11 -7.15 3.71
C ASP A 116 -14.85 -6.50 2.53
N GLU A 117 -15.30 -7.28 1.54
CA GLU A 117 -16.08 -6.75 0.43
C GLU A 117 -17.45 -6.21 0.86
N MET A 118 -18.12 -6.90 1.78
CA MET A 118 -19.43 -6.47 2.28
C MET A 118 -19.32 -5.22 3.14
N THR A 119 -18.38 -5.16 4.08
CA THR A 119 -18.14 -3.96 4.90
C THR A 119 -17.73 -2.78 4.03
N ALA A 120 -16.88 -3.00 3.02
CA ALA A 120 -16.55 -1.99 2.02
C ALA A 120 -17.79 -1.54 1.20
N TYR A 121 -18.69 -2.47 0.83
CA TYR A 121 -19.95 -2.15 0.14
C TYR A 121 -20.93 -1.35 1.01
N LEU A 122 -21.04 -1.72 2.29
CA LEU A 122 -21.86 -1.02 3.29
C LEU A 122 -21.22 0.30 3.73
N GLY A 123 -19.93 0.47 3.49
CA GLY A 123 -19.17 1.65 3.86
C GLY A 123 -18.94 1.76 5.36
N VAL A 124 -18.63 0.64 6.01
CA VAL A 124 -18.34 0.57 7.45
C VAL A 124 -17.00 -0.13 7.69
N THR A 125 -16.36 0.21 8.80
CA THR A 125 -15.17 -0.49 9.31
C THR A 125 -15.57 -1.15 10.61
N TRP A 126 -15.42 -2.47 10.67
CA TRP A 126 -15.69 -3.25 11.87
C TRP A 126 -14.41 -3.41 12.68
N SER A 127 -14.48 -3.09 13.98
CA SER A 127 -13.32 -3.19 14.89
C SER A 127 -12.99 -4.63 15.30
N GLY A 128 -13.78 -5.62 14.87
CA GLY A 128 -13.70 -7.00 15.35
C GLY A 128 -14.36 -7.22 16.71
N TRP A 129 -14.80 -6.14 17.38
CA TRP A 129 -15.49 -6.19 18.65
C TRP A 129 -17.02 -6.23 18.48
N ILE A 130 -17.67 -6.99 19.36
CA ILE A 130 -19.11 -6.98 19.61
C ILE A 130 -19.38 -6.61 21.07
N GLY A 131 -20.53 -6.01 21.37
CA GLY A 131 -20.87 -5.56 22.71
C GLY A 131 -22.28 -5.96 23.14
N ARG A 132 -22.50 -6.07 24.46
CA ARG A 132 -23.85 -6.18 25.06
C ARG A 132 -23.89 -5.68 26.51
N SER A 133 -24.99 -5.03 26.88
CA SER A 133 -25.30 -4.63 28.26
C SER A 133 -25.98 -5.76 29.04
N PHE A 134 -25.61 -5.94 30.31
CA PHE A 134 -26.20 -6.92 31.21
C PHE A 134 -26.64 -6.26 32.52
N GLU A 135 -27.84 -6.62 33.00
CA GLU A 135 -28.33 -6.18 34.33
C GLU A 135 -27.56 -6.83 35.50
N GLU A 136 -26.89 -7.96 35.25
CA GLU A 136 -26.09 -8.68 36.23
C GLU A 136 -24.97 -9.45 35.50
N LEU A 137 -23.71 -9.14 35.82
CA LEU A 137 -22.49 -9.72 35.27
C LEU A 137 -22.05 -11.03 35.93
N ASN A 138 -22.68 -11.44 37.03
CA ASN A 138 -22.39 -12.74 37.65
C ASN A 138 -23.08 -13.89 36.88
N PRO A 139 -22.34 -14.81 36.23
CA PRO A 139 -22.91 -15.88 35.40
C PRO A 139 -23.73 -16.91 36.20
N GLN A 140 -23.53 -16.97 37.52
CA GLN A 140 -24.34 -17.83 38.41
C GLN A 140 -25.72 -17.23 38.70
N LYS A 141 -25.89 -15.92 38.52
CA LYS A 141 -27.14 -15.17 38.72
C LYS A 141 -27.82 -14.82 37.39
N ASN A 142 -27.05 -14.70 36.31
CA ASN A 142 -27.53 -14.38 34.97
C ASN A 142 -27.10 -15.45 33.96
N ALA A 143 -28.06 -16.26 33.51
CA ALA A 143 -27.82 -17.31 32.52
C ALA A 143 -27.72 -16.79 31.08
N GLU A 144 -27.93 -15.49 30.84
CA GLU A 144 -27.80 -14.87 29.52
C GLU A 144 -26.34 -14.58 29.13
N ILE A 145 -25.42 -14.59 30.10
CA ILE A 145 -23.98 -14.46 29.81
C ILE A 145 -23.48 -15.76 29.20
N PRO A 146 -22.95 -15.74 27.97
CA PRO A 146 -22.52 -16.97 27.32
C PRO A 146 -21.35 -17.67 28.04
N GLU A 147 -21.43 -19.00 28.14
CA GLU A 147 -20.39 -19.83 28.77
C GLU A 147 -19.01 -19.70 28.09
N TRP A 148 -18.96 -19.33 26.81
CA TRP A 148 -17.71 -19.17 26.07
C TRP A 148 -16.89 -17.93 26.48
N ILE A 149 -17.54 -16.91 27.06
CA ILE A 149 -16.85 -15.74 27.64
C ILE A 149 -16.21 -16.13 28.98
N THR A 150 -16.95 -16.86 29.80
CA THR A 150 -16.59 -17.10 31.21
C THR A 150 -15.64 -18.27 31.41
N ASN A 151 -15.60 -19.24 30.49
CA ASN A 151 -14.73 -20.42 30.57
C ASN A 151 -13.32 -20.22 29.97
N LYS A 152 -13.03 -19.09 29.31
CA LYS A 152 -11.76 -18.85 28.60
C LYS A 152 -10.77 -17.92 29.32
N SER A 153 -11.20 -17.24 30.37
CA SER A 153 -10.32 -16.38 31.16
C SER A 153 -9.28 -17.20 31.95
N GLU A 154 -8.00 -16.84 31.87
CA GLU A 154 -6.97 -17.34 32.81
C GLU A 154 -7.18 -16.81 34.23
N GLU A 155 -7.93 -15.70 34.38
CA GLU A 155 -8.32 -15.08 35.65
C GLU A 155 -9.70 -15.55 36.13
N GLU A 156 -9.89 -15.70 37.45
CA GLU A 156 -11.22 -16.04 38.00
C GLU A 156 -12.23 -14.90 37.75
N TRP A 157 -13.32 -15.19 37.02
CA TRP A 157 -14.40 -14.22 36.75
C TRP A 157 -14.99 -13.70 38.07
N SER A 158 -14.71 -12.42 38.36
CA SER A 158 -15.03 -11.78 39.64
C SER A 158 -16.00 -10.60 39.52
N TYR A 159 -16.53 -10.37 38.32
CA TYR A 159 -17.48 -9.29 38.04
C TYR A 159 -18.89 -9.60 38.57
N GLU A 160 -19.53 -8.61 39.20
CA GLU A 160 -20.92 -8.66 39.70
C GLU A 160 -21.62 -7.31 39.48
N GLY A 161 -22.95 -7.33 39.40
CA GLY A 161 -23.77 -6.12 39.18
C GLY A 161 -23.93 -5.77 37.70
N PRO A 162 -24.59 -4.65 37.37
CA PRO A 162 -24.80 -4.21 35.99
C PRO A 162 -23.48 -3.81 35.30
N GLY A 163 -23.39 -4.04 33.99
CA GLY A 163 -22.26 -3.57 33.19
C GLY A 163 -22.33 -3.99 31.72
N ILE A 164 -21.32 -3.61 30.95
CA ILE A 164 -21.20 -3.90 29.51
C ILE A 164 -20.02 -4.85 29.30
N ILE A 165 -20.23 -5.88 28.48
CA ILE A 165 -19.17 -6.77 28.01
C ILE A 165 -18.90 -6.46 26.55
N LEU A 166 -17.64 -6.17 26.21
CA LEU A 166 -17.15 -6.13 24.85
C LEU A 166 -16.30 -7.39 24.61
N TYR A 167 -16.46 -8.03 23.46
CA TYR A 167 -15.76 -9.25 23.09
C TYR A 167 -15.20 -9.11 21.67
N HIS A 168 -13.94 -9.48 21.48
CA HIS A 168 -13.29 -9.49 20.18
C HIS A 168 -13.38 -10.87 19.55
N GLU A 169 -14.06 -10.97 18.40
CA GLU A 169 -14.45 -12.27 17.82
C GLU A 169 -13.24 -13.11 17.35
N LYS A 170 -12.17 -12.47 16.89
CA LYS A 170 -10.99 -13.15 16.32
C LYS A 170 -9.95 -13.51 17.37
N ASP A 171 -9.57 -12.52 18.17
CA ASP A 171 -8.52 -12.68 19.21
C ASP A 171 -9.06 -13.34 20.48
N GLU A 172 -10.37 -13.55 20.55
CA GLU A 172 -11.06 -14.16 21.69
C GLU A 172 -10.84 -13.41 23.02
N ALA A 173 -10.55 -12.11 22.93
CA ALA A 173 -10.34 -11.21 24.08
C ALA A 173 -11.66 -10.58 24.55
N TYR A 174 -11.72 -10.13 25.81
CA TYR A 174 -12.88 -9.40 26.33
C TYR A 174 -12.48 -8.20 27.19
N LEU A 175 -13.33 -7.18 27.20
CA LEU A 175 -13.25 -6.00 28.06
C LEU A 175 -14.57 -5.86 28.83
N VAL A 176 -14.51 -5.69 30.15
CA VAL A 176 -15.70 -5.50 31.00
C VAL A 176 -15.72 -4.08 31.54
N LEU A 177 -16.81 -3.36 31.27
CA LEU A 177 -17.08 -2.03 31.81
C LEU A 177 -18.13 -2.16 32.92
N THR A 178 -17.73 -1.84 34.16
CA THR A 178 -18.62 -1.87 35.31
C THR A 178 -19.22 -0.48 35.57
N GLU A 179 -20.13 -0.34 36.54
CA GLU A 179 -20.71 0.95 36.93
C GLU A 179 -19.68 2.05 37.27
N LYS A 180 -18.42 1.70 37.57
CA LYS A 180 -17.35 2.69 37.83
C LYS A 180 -16.89 3.39 36.56
N GLU A 181 -17.00 2.72 35.42
CA GLU A 181 -16.55 3.21 34.13
C GLU A 181 -17.68 3.92 33.35
N LEU A 182 -18.91 3.91 33.86
CA LEU A 182 -20.13 4.45 33.23
C LEU A 182 -20.70 5.66 34.00
N LEU A 183 -21.21 6.67 33.28
CA LEU A 183 -21.80 7.90 33.83
C LEU A 183 -23.23 7.69 34.36
N HIS A 184 -23.93 6.67 33.86
CA HIS A 184 -25.32 6.33 34.18
C HIS A 184 -25.46 4.80 34.35
N ASP A 185 -26.70 4.31 34.55
CA ASP A 185 -27.00 2.87 34.58
C ASP A 185 -26.40 2.18 33.32
N ALA A 186 -26.07 0.89 33.40
CA ALA A 186 -25.37 0.14 32.35
C ALA A 186 -26.19 -0.12 31.06
N SER A 187 -26.97 0.86 30.61
CA SER A 187 -27.80 0.85 29.41
C SER A 187 -27.07 1.51 28.24
N ILE A 188 -27.15 0.87 27.08
CA ILE A 188 -26.63 1.41 25.81
C ILE A 188 -27.78 2.14 25.11
N GLN A 189 -27.55 3.38 24.68
CA GLN A 189 -28.57 4.14 23.97
C GLN A 189 -28.27 4.22 22.48
N VAL A 190 -29.30 4.03 21.66
CA VAL A 190 -29.25 4.34 20.23
C VAL A 190 -29.90 5.69 20.02
N LYS A 191 -29.13 6.63 19.46
CA LYS A 191 -29.55 8.00 19.21
C LYS A 191 -29.38 8.33 17.73
N MET A 192 -30.44 8.85 17.10
CA MET A 192 -30.31 9.36 15.73
C MET A 192 -29.37 10.58 15.69
N SER A 193 -28.48 10.61 14.69
CA SER A 193 -27.62 11.74 14.42
C SER A 193 -28.42 12.95 13.94
N ASP A 194 -27.81 14.13 13.95
CA ASP A 194 -28.47 15.34 13.45
C ASP A 194 -28.73 15.24 11.93
N GLU A 195 -27.80 14.62 11.22
CA GLU A 195 -27.88 14.33 9.78
C GLU A 195 -29.02 13.35 9.47
N GLY A 196 -29.07 12.21 10.19
CA GLY A 196 -30.11 11.19 10.01
C GLY A 196 -31.51 11.74 10.33
N GLN A 197 -31.63 12.61 11.34
CA GLN A 197 -32.89 13.29 11.66
C GLN A 197 -33.34 14.23 10.54
N ALA A 198 -32.42 15.02 9.98
CA ALA A 198 -32.72 15.92 8.87
C ALA A 198 -33.14 15.16 7.60
N GLN A 199 -32.49 14.04 7.34
CA GLN A 199 -32.65 13.23 6.13
C GLN A 199 -33.93 12.36 6.15
N LEU A 200 -34.25 11.75 7.29
CA LEU A 200 -35.37 10.81 7.41
C LEU A 200 -36.63 11.44 8.02
N GLY A 201 -36.54 12.67 8.55
CA GLY A 201 -37.69 13.47 8.98
C GLY A 201 -38.32 13.04 10.32
N PHE A 202 -37.61 12.26 11.13
CA PHE A 202 -38.02 11.91 12.50
C PHE A 202 -36.80 11.83 13.44
N SER A 203 -37.05 11.81 14.75
CA SER A 203 -36.01 11.72 15.77
C SER A 203 -36.37 10.67 16.81
N ALA A 204 -35.39 9.86 17.18
CA ALA A 204 -35.55 8.77 18.13
C ALA A 204 -34.31 8.64 19.04
N THR A 205 -34.58 8.33 20.30
CA THR A 205 -33.58 7.93 21.29
C THR A 205 -34.18 6.83 22.15
N THR A 206 -33.53 5.68 22.21
CA THR A 206 -34.06 4.47 22.85
C THR A 206 -32.93 3.59 23.36
N ASP A 207 -33.20 2.84 24.42
CA ASP A 207 -32.25 1.88 24.97
C ASP A 207 -32.16 0.65 24.05
N TYR A 208 -31.00 0.01 24.02
CA TYR A 208 -30.66 -1.19 23.26
C TYR A 208 -30.05 -2.24 24.20
N GLU A 209 -30.59 -3.47 24.16
CA GLU A 209 -30.25 -4.55 25.11
C GLU A 209 -29.63 -5.79 24.42
N GLY A 210 -29.58 -5.79 23.09
CA GLY A 210 -29.06 -6.88 22.27
C GLY A 210 -27.53 -6.88 22.13
N TRP A 211 -27.00 -7.87 21.40
CA TRP A 211 -25.63 -7.83 20.90
C TRP A 211 -25.54 -6.85 19.72
N PHE A 212 -24.40 -6.17 19.57
CA PHE A 212 -24.17 -5.24 18.46
C PHE A 212 -22.70 -5.23 18.05
N ASP A 213 -22.46 -4.90 16.78
CA ASP A 213 -21.14 -4.72 16.19
C ASP A 213 -20.59 -3.33 16.51
N LEU A 214 -19.32 -3.26 16.89
CA LEU A 214 -18.62 -1.99 17.09
C LEU A 214 -18.02 -1.53 15.76
N VAL A 215 -18.82 -0.77 15.02
CA VAL A 215 -18.45 -0.24 13.70
C VAL A 215 -18.30 1.27 13.69
N SER A 216 -17.40 1.77 12.82
CA SER A 216 -17.34 3.17 12.41
C SER A 216 -17.83 3.31 10.96
N ALA A 217 -18.42 4.47 10.65
CA ALA A 217 -18.75 4.80 9.27
C ALA A 217 -17.47 5.19 8.52
N ASN A 218 -17.27 4.62 7.33
CA ASN A 218 -16.15 4.99 6.46
C ASN A 218 -16.40 6.36 5.85
N TYR A 219 -15.35 6.95 5.29
CA TYR A 219 -15.47 8.17 4.54
C TYR A 219 -16.52 8.02 3.40
N GLY A 220 -17.40 9.01 3.25
CA GLY A 220 -18.52 8.99 2.28
C GLY A 220 -19.77 8.22 2.73
N THR A 221 -19.78 7.67 3.95
CA THR A 221 -20.95 7.02 4.56
C THR A 221 -21.58 7.92 5.62
N GLU A 222 -22.89 8.12 5.53
CA GLU A 222 -23.64 8.90 6.52
C GLU A 222 -23.93 8.04 7.76
N THR A 223 -23.64 8.56 8.95
CA THR A 223 -24.07 7.93 10.21
C THR A 223 -25.50 8.40 10.50
N VAL A 224 -26.48 7.50 10.44
CA VAL A 224 -27.91 7.78 10.69
C VAL A 224 -28.22 7.74 12.19
N ALA A 225 -27.58 6.85 12.93
CA ALA A 225 -27.69 6.74 14.38
C ALA A 225 -26.37 6.24 15.00
N THR A 226 -26.12 6.60 16.26
CA THR A 226 -24.93 6.22 17.03
C THR A 226 -25.30 5.42 18.27
N PHE A 227 -24.39 4.54 18.71
CA PHE A 227 -24.43 3.98 20.06
C PHE A 227 -23.78 4.96 21.04
N ASP A 228 -24.42 5.15 22.19
CA ASP A 228 -23.91 5.94 23.30
C ASP A 228 -23.80 5.05 24.54
N PHE A 229 -22.56 4.86 24.99
CA PHE A 229 -22.18 4.01 26.11
C PHE A 229 -22.23 4.78 27.43
N HIS A 230 -22.33 6.12 27.38
CA HIS A 230 -22.22 7.01 28.55
C HIS A 230 -20.93 6.77 29.35
N LEU A 231 -19.78 6.69 28.69
CA LEU A 231 -18.49 6.40 29.35
C LEU A 231 -18.02 7.58 30.23
N THR A 232 -17.37 7.25 31.35
CA THR A 232 -16.54 8.21 32.10
C THR A 232 -15.19 8.42 31.41
N GLU A 233 -14.40 9.45 31.77
CA GLU A 233 -13.03 9.63 31.25
C GLU A 233 -12.14 8.39 31.45
N ALA A 234 -12.37 7.63 32.54
CA ALA A 234 -11.66 6.37 32.78
C ALA A 234 -12.12 5.27 31.81
N GLY A 235 -13.43 5.18 31.55
CA GLY A 235 -14.00 4.25 30.56
C GLY A 235 -13.54 4.55 29.14
N GLU A 236 -13.50 5.83 28.73
CA GLU A 236 -12.98 6.24 27.43
C GLU A 236 -11.52 5.82 27.24
N LYS A 237 -10.68 6.00 28.27
CA LYS A 237 -9.27 5.57 28.24
C LYS A 237 -9.14 4.05 28.11
N MET A 238 -9.96 3.28 28.84
CA MET A 238 -9.94 1.81 28.76
C MET A 238 -10.33 1.28 27.39
N VAL A 239 -11.36 1.90 26.76
CA VAL A 239 -11.82 1.53 25.42
C VAL A 239 -10.77 1.94 24.37
N ALA A 240 -10.18 3.13 24.50
CA ALA A 240 -9.14 3.61 23.59
C ALA A 240 -7.83 2.80 23.66
N GLU A 241 -7.46 2.27 24.84
CA GLU A 241 -6.30 1.39 25.01
C GLU A 241 -6.44 0.03 24.30
N GLN A 242 -7.63 -0.29 23.79
CA GLN A 242 -7.93 -1.49 23.01
C GLN A 242 -8.21 -1.17 21.52
N ASP A 243 -7.86 0.04 21.07
CA ASP A 243 -8.12 0.54 19.71
C ASP A 243 -9.60 0.51 19.29
N ILE A 244 -10.53 0.54 20.26
CA ILE A 244 -11.97 0.58 20.00
C ILE A 244 -12.39 2.04 19.77
N PRO A 245 -13.07 2.36 18.65
CA PRO A 245 -13.48 3.72 18.35
C PRO A 245 -14.56 4.22 19.33
N LEU A 246 -14.45 5.48 19.76
CA LEU A 246 -15.43 6.11 20.66
C LEU A 246 -16.71 6.53 19.93
N ASN A 247 -16.63 6.81 18.63
CA ASN A 247 -17.78 7.19 17.80
C ASN A 247 -18.32 5.96 17.08
N LEU A 248 -19.22 5.22 17.75
CA LEU A 248 -19.78 3.98 17.24
C LEU A 248 -21.07 4.25 16.46
N ALA A 249 -21.11 3.85 15.19
CA ALA A 249 -22.29 3.95 14.37
C ALA A 249 -23.24 2.79 14.68
N ALA A 250 -24.48 3.10 15.03
CA ALA A 250 -25.55 2.12 15.21
C ALA A 250 -26.26 1.82 13.88
N ILE A 251 -26.42 2.84 13.04
CA ILE A 251 -27.04 2.73 11.72
C ILE A 251 -26.26 3.62 10.76
N THR A 252 -25.82 3.06 9.64
CA THR A 252 -25.16 3.80 8.57
C THR A 252 -25.97 3.74 7.28
N GLN A 253 -25.78 4.74 6.43
CA GLN A 253 -26.35 4.80 5.09
C GLN A 253 -25.26 5.19 4.09
N ARG A 254 -25.22 4.48 2.97
CA ARG A 254 -24.40 4.83 1.83
C ARG A 254 -25.23 4.82 0.55
N THR A 255 -25.04 5.83 -0.29
CA THR A 255 -25.73 5.92 -1.58
C THR A 255 -24.70 5.85 -2.70
N ARG A 256 -24.93 4.97 -3.69
CA ARG A 256 -24.05 4.74 -4.85
C ARG A 256 -24.91 4.71 -6.12
N ASN A 257 -24.79 5.69 -7.00
CA ASN A 257 -25.63 5.78 -8.20
C ASN A 257 -27.13 5.59 -7.89
N HIS A 258 -27.74 4.53 -8.45
CA HIS A 258 -29.15 4.18 -8.24
C HIS A 258 -29.39 3.33 -6.98
N HIS A 259 -28.34 2.94 -6.26
CA HIS A 259 -28.37 2.05 -5.10
C HIS A 259 -28.24 2.80 -3.78
N THR A 260 -28.89 2.31 -2.74
CA THR A 260 -28.69 2.78 -1.36
C THR A 260 -28.54 1.57 -0.46
N SER A 261 -27.43 1.52 0.29
CA SER A 261 -27.19 0.51 1.32
C SER A 261 -27.38 1.12 2.71
N TYR A 262 -27.93 0.31 3.61
CA TYR A 262 -27.96 0.58 5.04
C TYR A 262 -27.31 -0.58 5.78
N TYR A 263 -26.54 -0.26 6.81
CA TYR A 263 -26.06 -1.26 7.75
C TYR A 263 -26.55 -0.94 9.16
N PHE A 264 -27.13 -1.95 9.79
CA PHE A 264 -27.74 -1.92 11.10
C PHE A 264 -26.83 -2.72 12.02
N ALA A 265 -26.03 -2.05 12.85
CA ALA A 265 -25.01 -2.69 13.67
C ALA A 265 -25.58 -3.53 14.84
N GLY A 266 -26.90 -3.68 14.93
CA GLY A 266 -27.60 -4.49 15.92
C GLY A 266 -28.84 -5.13 15.30
N ASN A 267 -29.50 -6.02 16.04
CA ASN A 267 -30.74 -6.70 15.61
C ASN A 267 -31.97 -5.80 15.87
N PHE A 268 -32.08 -4.69 15.14
CA PHE A 268 -33.18 -3.73 15.34
C PHE A 268 -34.56 -4.27 14.93
N SER A 269 -34.58 -5.31 14.09
CA SER A 269 -35.80 -5.97 13.62
C SER A 269 -36.46 -6.87 14.67
N GLU A 270 -35.79 -7.21 15.78
CA GLU A 270 -36.32 -8.08 16.82
C GLU A 270 -37.49 -7.44 17.59
N ALA A 271 -38.59 -8.20 17.71
CA ALA A 271 -39.74 -7.80 18.51
C ALA A 271 -40.37 -9.02 19.20
N THR A 272 -40.52 -8.96 20.53
CA THR A 272 -41.08 -10.07 21.32
C THR A 272 -42.60 -10.22 21.10
N ASN A 273 -43.32 -9.12 20.81
CA ASN A 273 -44.78 -9.13 20.61
C ASN A 273 -45.25 -8.11 19.57
N VAL A 274 -45.49 -8.55 18.33
CA VAL A 274 -46.14 -7.74 17.28
C VAL A 274 -47.68 -7.94 17.24
N PRO A 275 -48.49 -6.89 17.01
CA PRO A 275 -49.95 -7.01 16.92
C PRO A 275 -50.40 -7.86 15.72
N SER A 276 -51.35 -8.77 15.94
CA SER A 276 -51.97 -9.55 14.86
C SER A 276 -52.83 -8.73 13.89
N VAL A 277 -53.19 -7.50 14.27
CA VAL A 277 -54.00 -6.58 13.48
C VAL A 277 -53.11 -5.50 12.88
N TYR A 278 -52.60 -5.73 11.67
CA TYR A 278 -51.78 -4.77 10.90
C TYR A 278 -52.61 -3.89 9.96
N GLN A 279 -53.86 -4.25 9.64
CA GLN A 279 -54.68 -3.54 8.64
C GLN A 279 -55.27 -2.20 9.12
N MET A 280 -55.07 -1.85 10.40
CA MET A 280 -55.65 -0.64 10.99
C MET A 280 -54.68 0.54 10.83
N SER A 281 -55.06 1.51 10.01
CA SER A 281 -54.31 2.77 9.85
C SER A 281 -54.17 3.47 11.21
N GLY A 282 -52.95 3.83 11.59
CA GLY A 282 -52.67 4.52 12.85
C GLY A 282 -52.21 3.61 14.00
N ILE A 283 -52.19 2.28 13.82
CA ILE A 283 -51.83 1.35 14.90
C ILE A 283 -50.35 1.47 15.30
N ALA A 284 -49.44 1.69 14.34
CA ALA A 284 -48.03 1.93 14.62
C ALA A 284 -47.83 3.15 15.54
N GLN A 285 -48.54 4.27 15.25
CA GLN A 285 -48.48 5.51 16.03
C GLN A 285 -49.06 5.33 17.44
N LEU A 286 -50.06 4.47 17.62
CA LEU A 286 -50.61 4.13 18.93
C LEU A 286 -49.61 3.33 19.78
N TYR A 287 -48.90 2.37 19.19
CA TYR A 287 -47.89 1.57 19.90
C TYR A 287 -46.63 2.38 20.21
N GLN A 288 -46.22 3.29 19.32
CA GLN A 288 -45.17 4.29 19.57
C GLN A 288 -45.45 5.15 20.82
N LEU A 289 -46.70 5.57 21.00
CA LEU A 289 -47.10 6.36 22.18
C LEU A 289 -47.38 5.51 23.43
N GLY A 290 -47.74 4.24 23.26
CA GLY A 290 -48.22 3.35 24.34
C GLY A 290 -47.16 2.49 25.03
N LYS A 291 -46.04 2.17 24.37
CA LYS A 291 -44.97 1.31 24.92
C LYS A 291 -43.74 2.10 25.37
N TRP A 292 -43.94 3.04 26.30
CA TRP A 292 -42.88 3.93 26.81
C TRP A 292 -41.75 3.23 27.61
N PHE A 293 -41.99 2.04 28.17
CA PHE A 293 -41.04 1.33 29.06
C PHE A 293 -41.10 -0.20 28.92
N GLY A 294 -41.32 -0.71 27.70
CA GLY A 294 -41.39 -2.16 27.44
C GLY A 294 -40.27 -2.64 26.54
N SER A 295 -39.99 -3.94 26.56
CA SER A 295 -38.92 -4.61 25.79
C SER A 295 -38.97 -4.39 24.26
N ASP A 296 -40.09 -3.92 23.71
CA ASP A 296 -40.24 -3.62 22.27
C ASP A 296 -40.11 -2.11 21.95
N ALA A 297 -39.61 -1.27 22.86
CA ALA A 297 -39.56 0.18 22.67
C ALA A 297 -38.68 0.59 21.47
N LEU A 298 -37.52 -0.05 21.31
CA LEU A 298 -36.60 0.10 20.17
C LEU A 298 -37.35 -0.12 18.84
N TYR A 299 -38.03 -1.24 18.73
CA TYR A 299 -38.76 -1.65 17.53
C TYR A 299 -39.81 -0.60 17.12
N TRP A 300 -40.64 -0.13 18.06
CA TRP A 300 -41.71 0.82 17.72
C TRP A 300 -41.21 2.26 17.51
N ARG A 301 -40.23 2.72 18.30
CA ARG A 301 -39.78 4.12 18.30
C ARG A 301 -38.71 4.44 17.27
N LEU A 302 -37.88 3.46 16.92
CA LEU A 302 -36.78 3.63 15.96
C LEU A 302 -37.02 2.82 14.69
N TYR A 303 -37.13 1.50 14.80
CA TYR A 303 -37.13 0.60 13.63
C TYR A 303 -38.33 0.80 12.69
N VAL A 304 -39.56 0.84 13.21
CA VAL A 304 -40.76 1.02 12.36
C VAL A 304 -40.74 2.38 11.61
N PRO A 305 -40.54 3.55 12.26
CA PRO A 305 -40.36 4.82 11.56
C PRO A 305 -39.21 4.82 10.55
N LEU A 306 -38.08 4.19 10.91
CA LEU A 306 -36.92 4.09 10.05
C LEU A 306 -37.26 3.35 8.76
N MET A 307 -37.82 2.15 8.86
CA MET A 307 -38.20 1.36 7.69
C MET A 307 -39.24 2.08 6.82
N GLN A 308 -40.22 2.77 7.42
CA GLN A 308 -41.17 3.62 6.69
C GLN A 308 -40.48 4.74 5.92
N ALA A 309 -39.50 5.41 6.55
CA ALA A 309 -38.71 6.45 5.91
C ALA A 309 -37.86 5.89 4.76
N ILE A 310 -37.20 4.74 4.96
CA ILE A 310 -36.39 4.07 3.94
C ILE A 310 -37.25 3.68 2.73
N PHE A 311 -38.43 3.08 2.95
CA PHE A 311 -39.35 2.74 1.85
C PHE A 311 -39.82 3.98 1.09
N SER A 312 -40.18 5.05 1.81
CA SER A 312 -40.59 6.32 1.18
C SER A 312 -39.45 6.95 0.38
N GLN A 313 -38.21 6.92 0.89
CA GLN A 313 -37.04 7.41 0.16
C GLN A 313 -36.79 6.58 -1.10
N HIS A 314 -36.83 5.26 -1.00
CA HIS A 314 -36.69 4.38 -2.15
C HIS A 314 -37.73 4.72 -3.24
N GLU A 315 -39.00 4.92 -2.88
CA GLU A 315 -40.06 5.31 -3.83
C GLU A 315 -39.87 6.69 -4.47
N THR A 316 -39.34 7.66 -3.73
CA THR A 316 -39.22 9.06 -4.14
C THR A 316 -37.88 9.42 -4.78
N LYS A 317 -36.86 8.56 -4.68
CA LYS A 317 -35.55 8.73 -5.33
C LYS A 317 -35.71 8.71 -6.85
N GLU A 318 -35.76 9.89 -7.47
CA GLU A 318 -35.48 10.05 -8.89
C GLU A 318 -33.97 9.88 -9.09
N SER A 319 -33.56 9.12 -10.11
CA SER A 319 -32.15 9.01 -10.50
C SER A 319 -31.59 10.41 -10.71
N PRO A 320 -30.58 10.86 -9.93
CA PRO A 320 -29.95 12.13 -10.23
C PRO A 320 -29.33 12.00 -11.63
N PRO A 321 -29.68 12.87 -12.60
CA PRO A 321 -28.76 13.09 -13.71
C PRO A 321 -27.46 13.62 -13.12
N LEU A 322 -26.31 13.25 -13.71
CA LEU A 322 -25.02 13.90 -13.47
C LEU A 322 -25.27 15.40 -13.26
N THR A 323 -25.00 15.85 -12.04
CA THR A 323 -25.28 17.19 -11.58
C THR A 323 -24.60 18.19 -12.51
N ALA A 324 -25.21 19.37 -12.66
CA ALA A 324 -24.65 20.42 -13.50
C ALA A 324 -23.27 20.92 -13.04
N GLN A 325 -22.81 20.56 -11.83
CA GLN A 325 -21.45 20.80 -11.34
C GLN A 325 -20.43 19.82 -11.93
N GLU A 326 -20.80 18.56 -12.20
CA GLU A 326 -19.93 17.57 -12.87
C GLU A 326 -19.70 17.92 -14.34
N LYS A 327 -20.62 18.67 -14.96
CA LYS A 327 -20.47 19.19 -16.33
C LYS A 327 -19.54 20.39 -16.47
N GLN A 328 -19.05 20.95 -15.37
CA GLN A 328 -18.26 22.19 -15.39
C GLN A 328 -16.75 21.96 -15.51
N LYS A 329 -16.26 20.70 -15.48
CA LYS A 329 -14.83 20.36 -15.49
C LYS A 329 -14.32 19.67 -16.77
N ALA A 330 -15.17 19.48 -17.77
CA ALA A 330 -14.82 18.85 -19.04
C ALA A 330 -15.15 19.76 -20.22
N TYR A 331 -14.30 19.76 -21.24
CA TYR A 331 -14.63 20.37 -22.53
C TYR A 331 -15.53 19.42 -23.31
N ALA A 332 -16.78 19.83 -23.56
CA ALA A 332 -17.71 19.09 -24.39
C ALA A 332 -17.52 19.47 -25.87
N SER A 333 -16.96 18.56 -26.66
CA SER A 333 -16.85 18.71 -28.11
C SER A 333 -17.93 17.87 -28.85
N PRO A 334 -18.23 18.17 -30.12
CA PRO A 334 -19.08 17.30 -30.94
C PRO A 334 -18.55 15.88 -31.11
N ASP A 335 -17.24 15.70 -30.91
CA ASP A 335 -16.49 14.46 -31.16
C ASP A 335 -16.08 13.75 -29.86
N GLY A 336 -16.67 14.11 -28.71
CA GLY A 336 -16.39 13.53 -27.39
C GLY A 336 -16.05 14.57 -26.32
N SER A 337 -16.20 14.19 -25.05
CA SER A 337 -15.80 15.03 -23.91
C SER A 337 -14.39 14.68 -23.44
N TYR A 338 -13.60 15.69 -23.03
CA TYR A 338 -12.24 15.50 -22.52
C TYR A 338 -11.81 16.69 -21.66
N ASN A 339 -10.79 16.50 -20.82
CA ASN A 339 -10.29 17.48 -19.83
C ASN A 339 -8.84 17.91 -20.08
N ALA A 340 -8.10 17.22 -20.94
CA ALA A 340 -6.69 17.48 -21.24
C ALA A 340 -6.40 17.27 -22.73
N ARG A 341 -5.36 17.94 -23.25
CA ARG A 341 -4.90 17.77 -24.64
C ARG A 341 -3.43 18.15 -24.80
N ILE A 342 -2.85 17.75 -25.92
CA ILE A 342 -1.53 18.16 -26.40
C ILE A 342 -1.72 19.20 -27.51
N ASN A 343 -1.23 20.42 -27.28
CA ASN A 343 -1.32 21.52 -28.24
C ASN A 343 0.09 22.02 -28.60
N GLY A 344 0.61 21.57 -29.75
CA GLY A 344 2.01 21.78 -30.10
C GLY A 344 2.90 21.02 -29.13
N GLU A 345 3.81 21.74 -28.45
CA GLU A 345 4.72 21.16 -27.45
C GLU A 345 4.15 21.21 -26.01
N GLN A 346 2.92 21.71 -25.83
CA GLN A 346 2.36 21.97 -24.50
C GLN A 346 1.29 20.94 -24.12
N PHE A 347 1.34 20.49 -22.86
CA PHE A 347 0.20 19.86 -22.21
C PHE A 347 -0.76 20.94 -21.74
N GLU A 348 -2.03 20.83 -22.08
CA GLU A 348 -3.07 21.78 -21.66
C GLU A 348 -4.20 21.05 -20.94
N VAL A 349 -4.74 21.69 -19.90
CA VAL A 349 -5.92 21.22 -19.16
C VAL A 349 -7.06 22.21 -19.27
N TRP A 350 -8.29 21.70 -19.25
CA TRP A 350 -9.50 22.51 -19.26
C TRP A 350 -9.83 22.98 -17.83
N GLN A 351 -9.66 24.27 -17.59
CA GLN A 351 -9.96 24.92 -16.30
C GLN A 351 -10.57 26.30 -16.55
N GLU A 352 -11.53 26.70 -15.72
CA GLU A 352 -12.17 28.03 -15.80
C GLU A 352 -12.73 28.38 -17.20
N ASP A 353 -13.33 27.39 -17.88
CA ASP A 353 -13.84 27.51 -19.24
C ASP A 353 -12.78 27.90 -20.31
N ALA A 354 -11.50 27.58 -20.05
CA ALA A 354 -10.39 27.83 -20.96
C ALA A 354 -9.33 26.71 -20.94
N TRP A 355 -8.60 26.57 -22.05
CA TRP A 355 -7.39 25.75 -22.11
C TRP A 355 -6.23 26.49 -21.45
N GLN A 356 -5.63 25.88 -20.43
CA GLN A 356 -4.48 26.41 -19.71
C GLN A 356 -3.28 25.47 -19.90
N PRO A 357 -2.11 25.99 -20.32
CA PRO A 357 -0.88 25.22 -20.29
C PRO A 357 -0.56 24.73 -18.88
N LEU A 358 -0.10 23.49 -18.77
CA LEU A 358 0.29 22.86 -17.52
C LEU A 358 1.68 22.25 -17.68
N THR A 359 2.67 22.83 -17.02
CA THR A 359 3.96 22.16 -16.82
C THR A 359 3.76 21.00 -15.85
N ILE A 360 4.10 19.78 -16.28
CA ILE A 360 3.88 18.58 -15.47
C ILE A 360 4.92 18.54 -14.35
N LYS A 361 4.45 18.66 -13.11
CA LYS A 361 5.24 18.58 -11.89
C LYS A 361 4.61 17.52 -11.03
N GLY A 362 5.17 16.32 -11.02
CA GLY A 362 4.48 15.20 -10.42
C GLY A 362 5.36 14.17 -9.76
N VAL A 363 4.68 13.14 -9.23
CA VAL A 363 5.29 11.98 -8.59
C VAL A 363 4.61 10.69 -9.08
N ASN A 364 5.37 9.61 -9.15
CA ASN A 364 4.84 8.27 -9.34
C ASN A 364 4.42 7.68 -7.99
N ILE A 365 3.27 7.00 -7.94
CA ILE A 365 2.75 6.32 -6.76
C ILE A 365 2.66 4.82 -7.06
N GLY A 366 3.39 4.03 -6.28
CA GLY A 366 3.28 2.57 -6.26
C GLY A 366 2.23 2.08 -5.26
N MET A 367 2.13 0.77 -5.10
CA MET A 367 1.24 0.12 -4.12
C MET A 367 2.00 -0.50 -2.93
N GLY A 368 3.31 -0.25 -2.81
CA GLY A 368 4.09 -0.73 -1.68
C GLY A 368 3.69 -0.06 -0.35
N LYS A 369 3.49 -0.91 0.67
CA LYS A 369 3.26 -0.54 2.07
C LYS A 369 4.05 -1.48 2.98
N PRO A 370 4.70 -1.01 4.06
CA PRO A 370 5.34 -1.88 5.03
C PRO A 370 4.42 -3.00 5.50
N GLY A 371 4.89 -4.24 5.46
CA GLY A 371 4.15 -5.44 5.86
C GLY A 371 3.33 -6.11 4.77
N TYR A 372 3.27 -5.54 3.56
CA TYR A 372 2.40 -6.04 2.49
C TYR A 372 3.12 -6.07 1.14
N PHE A 373 2.86 -7.10 0.34
CA PHE A 373 3.21 -7.07 -1.07
C PHE A 373 2.25 -6.15 -1.84
N PRO A 374 2.70 -5.49 -2.93
CA PRO A 374 1.86 -4.57 -3.70
C PRO A 374 0.52 -5.18 -4.13
N GLY A 375 0.53 -6.46 -4.52
CA GLY A 375 -0.68 -7.17 -4.94
C GLY A 375 -1.76 -7.34 -3.86
N GLU A 376 -1.44 -7.10 -2.59
CA GLU A 376 -2.42 -7.10 -1.50
C GLU A 376 -3.21 -5.77 -1.42
N ALA A 377 -2.77 -4.73 -2.14
CA ALA A 377 -3.45 -3.43 -2.24
C ALA A 377 -3.82 -2.80 -0.88
N ALA A 378 -2.91 -2.89 0.09
CA ALA A 378 -3.16 -2.61 1.51
C ALA A 378 -3.18 -1.12 1.92
N ILE A 379 -2.99 -0.19 0.98
CA ILE A 379 -3.04 1.25 1.25
C ILE A 379 -4.50 1.69 1.37
N THR A 380 -4.85 2.36 2.47
CA THR A 380 -6.23 2.75 2.76
C THR A 380 -6.63 4.06 2.07
N GLU A 381 -7.93 4.33 2.02
CA GLU A 381 -8.47 5.59 1.48
C GLU A 381 -7.94 6.81 2.24
N GLU A 382 -7.83 6.73 3.57
CA GLU A 382 -7.32 7.80 4.43
C GLU A 382 -5.82 8.06 4.19
N GLU A 383 -5.04 7.00 3.96
CA GLU A 383 -3.63 7.11 3.61
C GLU A 383 -3.47 7.83 2.27
N TYR A 384 -4.21 7.41 1.23
CA TYR A 384 -4.19 8.08 -0.07
C TYR A 384 -4.64 9.55 0.02
N TYR A 385 -5.72 9.84 0.75
CA TYR A 385 -6.21 11.22 0.90
C TYR A 385 -5.14 12.12 1.51
N ARG A 386 -4.52 11.66 2.60
CA ARG A 386 -3.44 12.38 3.27
C ARG A 386 -2.20 12.52 2.37
N TRP A 387 -1.88 11.51 1.58
CA TRP A 387 -0.80 11.61 0.58
C TRP A 387 -1.14 12.64 -0.50
N PHE A 388 -2.37 12.72 -0.99
CA PHE A 388 -2.76 13.75 -1.96
C PHE A 388 -2.66 15.17 -1.40
N GLU A 389 -2.97 15.37 -0.12
CA GLU A 389 -2.71 16.63 0.59
C GLU A 389 -1.22 16.96 0.57
N GLN A 390 -0.36 16.04 1.04
CA GLN A 390 1.08 16.27 1.11
C GLN A 390 1.72 16.45 -0.28
N ILE A 391 1.27 15.71 -1.29
CA ILE A 391 1.73 15.84 -2.68
C ILE A 391 1.37 17.22 -3.23
N THR A 392 0.13 17.67 -3.02
CA THR A 392 -0.32 18.99 -3.49
C THR A 392 0.36 20.13 -2.73
N GLU A 393 0.60 19.97 -1.42
CA GLU A 393 1.39 20.90 -0.61
C GLU A 393 2.84 21.01 -1.11
N MET A 394 3.36 19.98 -1.78
CA MET A 394 4.66 20.02 -2.46
C MET A 394 4.64 20.82 -3.78
N ASN A 395 3.52 21.47 -4.12
CA ASN A 395 3.26 22.13 -5.41
C ASN A 395 3.25 21.16 -6.61
N SER A 396 3.01 19.88 -6.36
CA SER A 396 2.74 18.88 -7.40
C SER A 396 1.33 19.06 -7.96
N ASN A 397 1.17 18.87 -9.26
CA ASN A 397 -0.13 18.95 -9.96
C ASN A 397 -0.56 17.63 -10.59
N THR A 398 0.33 16.64 -10.64
CA THR A 398 0.10 15.37 -11.33
C THR A 398 0.64 14.20 -10.51
N ILE A 399 -0.11 13.10 -10.47
CA ILE A 399 0.36 11.80 -10.02
C ILE A 399 0.28 10.79 -11.17
N ARG A 400 1.19 9.82 -11.20
CA ARG A 400 1.09 8.65 -12.08
C ARG A 400 0.96 7.37 -11.27
N VAL A 401 0.07 6.50 -11.72
CA VAL A 401 -0.12 5.14 -11.20
C VAL A 401 0.04 4.16 -12.36
N TYR A 402 0.54 2.96 -12.07
CA TYR A 402 0.96 1.98 -13.09
C TYR A 402 -0.13 1.00 -13.51
N THR A 403 -1.03 0.71 -12.59
CA THR A 403 -2.01 -0.37 -12.67
C THR A 403 -3.24 -0.01 -11.82
N LEU A 404 -4.24 -0.88 -11.85
CA LEU A 404 -5.42 -0.81 -11.00
C LEU A 404 -5.06 -0.59 -9.53
N GLN A 405 -5.46 0.57 -8.99
CA GLN A 405 -5.34 0.89 -7.57
C GLN A 405 -6.53 0.30 -6.78
N PRO A 406 -6.46 0.14 -5.45
CA PRO A 406 -7.64 -0.26 -4.69
C PRO A 406 -8.76 0.79 -4.80
N PRO A 407 -10.04 0.42 -4.61
CA PRO A 407 -11.16 1.36 -4.68
C PRO A 407 -11.01 2.61 -3.80
N GLY A 408 -10.29 2.49 -2.67
CA GLY A 408 -9.99 3.60 -1.77
C GLY A 408 -9.19 4.74 -2.44
N PHE A 409 -8.32 4.44 -3.40
CA PHE A 409 -7.57 5.45 -4.16
C PHE A 409 -8.51 6.37 -4.95
N TYR A 410 -9.44 5.79 -5.71
CA TYR A 410 -10.34 6.53 -6.60
C TYR A 410 -11.33 7.39 -5.80
N ARG A 411 -11.82 6.88 -4.66
CA ARG A 411 -12.65 7.66 -3.73
C ARG A 411 -11.86 8.79 -3.10
N ALA A 412 -10.67 8.51 -2.58
CA ALA A 412 -9.79 9.55 -2.03
C ALA A 412 -9.52 10.66 -3.05
N LEU A 413 -9.33 10.32 -4.33
CA LEU A 413 -9.05 11.28 -5.40
C LEU A 413 -10.25 12.17 -5.70
N GLU A 414 -11.45 11.58 -5.85
CA GLU A 414 -12.69 12.34 -6.05
C GLU A 414 -12.91 13.29 -4.88
N HIS A 415 -12.85 12.76 -3.66
CA HIS A 415 -13.06 13.52 -2.44
C HIS A 415 -12.04 14.64 -2.26
N PHE A 416 -10.77 14.36 -2.58
CA PHE A 416 -9.70 15.34 -2.53
C PHE A 416 -9.96 16.48 -3.52
N ASN A 417 -10.33 16.18 -4.76
CA ASN A 417 -10.53 17.15 -5.83
C ASN A 417 -11.91 17.84 -5.82
N ALA A 418 -12.89 17.31 -5.09
CA ALA A 418 -14.22 17.86 -4.98
C ALA A 418 -14.19 19.33 -4.55
N GLY A 419 -14.74 20.22 -5.38
CA GLY A 419 -14.77 21.66 -5.12
C GLY A 419 -13.44 22.42 -5.18
N ARG A 420 -12.31 21.79 -5.52
CA ARG A 420 -11.02 22.47 -5.68
C ARG A 420 -10.91 23.19 -7.03
N GLU A 421 -10.30 24.39 -7.02
CA GLU A 421 -9.99 25.17 -8.23
C GLU A 421 -8.86 24.54 -9.04
N LYS A 422 -7.79 24.10 -8.36
CA LYS A 422 -6.67 23.36 -8.95
C LYS A 422 -6.74 21.89 -8.50
N PRO A 423 -7.31 20.99 -9.32
CA PRO A 423 -7.33 19.57 -8.99
C PRO A 423 -5.94 18.93 -9.16
N LEU A 424 -5.72 17.83 -8.44
CA LEU A 424 -4.62 16.91 -8.70
C LEU A 424 -5.02 15.98 -9.86
N TYR A 425 -4.23 15.99 -10.93
CA TYR A 425 -4.46 15.15 -12.11
C TYR A 425 -3.79 13.79 -11.98
N VAL A 426 -4.36 12.78 -12.64
CA VAL A 426 -3.80 11.43 -12.71
C VAL A 426 -3.41 11.10 -14.15
N MET A 427 -2.21 10.55 -14.33
CA MET A 427 -1.84 9.82 -15.53
C MET A 427 -1.91 8.34 -15.21
N HIS A 428 -2.84 7.63 -15.86
CA HIS A 428 -3.15 6.25 -15.50
C HIS A 428 -2.42 5.28 -16.43
N GLY A 429 -1.68 4.35 -15.84
CA GLY A 429 -1.04 3.25 -16.54
C GLY A 429 -1.96 2.06 -16.75
N ILE A 430 -1.64 1.22 -17.72
CA ILE A 430 -2.28 -0.09 -17.89
C ILE A 430 -1.17 -1.11 -17.97
N TRP A 431 -1.07 -1.92 -16.91
CA TRP A 431 -0.03 -2.92 -16.78
C TRP A 431 -0.30 -4.11 -17.69
N ILE A 432 0.77 -4.69 -18.23
CA ILE A 432 0.75 -5.94 -18.99
C ILE A 432 1.66 -6.93 -18.26
N GLU A 433 1.22 -8.19 -18.18
CA GLU A 433 1.94 -9.25 -17.46
C GLU A 433 3.34 -9.50 -18.06
N GLU A 434 4.37 -9.06 -17.34
CA GLU A 434 5.78 -9.10 -17.77
C GLU A 434 6.29 -10.53 -17.96
N GLU A 435 6.08 -11.41 -16.97
CA GLU A 435 6.55 -12.81 -17.02
C GLU A 435 6.04 -13.52 -18.28
N ALA A 436 4.78 -13.29 -18.66
CA ALA A 436 4.20 -13.89 -19.85
C ALA A 436 4.84 -13.35 -21.15
N LEU A 437 5.23 -12.08 -21.19
CA LEU A 437 5.96 -11.48 -22.31
C LEU A 437 7.39 -12.03 -22.41
N GLU A 438 8.07 -12.21 -21.28
CA GLU A 438 9.42 -12.81 -21.23
C GLU A 438 9.41 -14.29 -21.64
N GLU A 439 8.41 -15.05 -21.24
CA GLU A 439 8.28 -16.47 -21.58
C GLU A 439 7.96 -16.70 -23.06
N THR A 440 7.05 -15.89 -23.62
CA THR A 440 6.57 -16.07 -25.00
C THR A 440 7.44 -15.37 -26.04
N LEU A 441 8.15 -14.31 -25.63
CA LEU A 441 8.88 -13.40 -26.51
C LEU A 441 8.04 -12.84 -27.67
N ASP A 442 6.71 -12.79 -27.54
CA ASP A 442 5.81 -12.34 -28.59
C ASP A 442 4.63 -11.55 -28.01
N ALA A 443 4.53 -10.26 -28.34
CA ALA A 443 3.43 -9.40 -27.92
C ALA A 443 2.05 -9.84 -28.46
N TYR A 444 2.02 -10.63 -29.55
CA TYR A 444 0.80 -11.20 -30.11
C TYR A 444 0.39 -12.55 -29.50
N ALA A 445 1.09 -13.02 -28.45
CA ALA A 445 0.70 -14.24 -27.76
C ALA A 445 -0.73 -14.12 -27.20
N GLU A 446 -1.65 -14.95 -27.70
CA GLU A 446 -3.09 -14.86 -27.44
C GLU A 446 -3.50 -14.76 -25.96
N PRO A 447 -2.94 -15.54 -25.00
CA PRO A 447 -3.31 -15.40 -23.60
C PRO A 447 -2.97 -14.00 -23.03
N THR A 448 -1.76 -13.51 -23.33
CA THR A 448 -1.27 -12.21 -22.85
C THR A 448 -2.03 -11.06 -23.51
N LEU A 449 -2.23 -11.12 -24.83
CA LEU A 449 -2.96 -10.09 -25.58
C LEU A 449 -4.44 -10.01 -25.15
N THR A 450 -5.09 -11.16 -24.94
CA THR A 450 -6.49 -11.19 -24.48
C THR A 450 -6.59 -10.58 -23.08
N ALA A 451 -5.72 -10.98 -22.15
CA ALA A 451 -5.70 -10.43 -20.80
C ALA A 451 -5.45 -8.91 -20.79
N PHE A 452 -4.56 -8.41 -21.66
CA PHE A 452 -4.30 -6.97 -21.75
C PHE A 452 -5.49 -6.19 -22.30
N LYS A 453 -6.20 -6.71 -23.31
CA LYS A 453 -7.44 -6.09 -23.82
C LYS A 453 -8.55 -6.07 -22.78
N GLU A 454 -8.70 -7.15 -22.00
CA GLU A 454 -9.64 -7.20 -20.88
C GLU A 454 -9.27 -6.21 -19.76
N GLU A 455 -7.98 -6.02 -19.49
CA GLU A 455 -7.49 -5.02 -18.53
C GLU A 455 -7.74 -3.60 -19.00
N ILE A 456 -7.59 -3.33 -20.31
CA ILE A 456 -7.96 -2.04 -20.91
C ILE A 456 -9.43 -1.71 -20.67
N GLU A 457 -10.35 -2.63 -21.01
CA GLU A 457 -11.79 -2.41 -20.79
C GLU A 457 -12.09 -2.22 -19.30
N ARG A 458 -11.49 -3.07 -18.44
CA ARG A 458 -11.65 -3.01 -16.99
C ARG A 458 -11.22 -1.66 -16.42
N LEU A 459 -10.05 -1.17 -16.77
CA LEU A 459 -9.52 0.09 -16.23
C LEU A 459 -10.29 1.30 -16.74
N VAL A 460 -10.76 1.27 -17.99
CA VAL A 460 -11.67 2.29 -18.49
C VAL A 460 -12.97 2.30 -17.67
N ASP A 461 -13.60 1.14 -17.43
CA ASP A 461 -14.81 1.06 -16.60
C ASP A 461 -14.56 1.52 -15.15
N VAL A 462 -13.39 1.19 -14.59
CA VAL A 462 -12.99 1.57 -13.22
C VAL A 462 -12.88 3.09 -13.06
N VAL A 463 -12.18 3.78 -13.97
CA VAL A 463 -12.01 5.24 -13.84
C VAL A 463 -13.33 6.01 -14.04
N HIS A 464 -14.30 5.38 -14.70
CA HIS A 464 -15.68 5.90 -14.87
C HIS A 464 -16.62 5.44 -13.75
N GLY A 465 -16.12 4.76 -12.70
CA GLY A 465 -16.92 4.35 -11.56
C GLY A 465 -18.02 3.34 -11.89
N ASN A 466 -17.76 2.45 -12.86
CA ASN A 466 -18.76 1.54 -13.41
C ASN A 466 -18.26 0.08 -13.44
N ARG A 467 -17.51 -0.35 -12.41
CA ARG A 467 -16.93 -1.70 -12.39
C ARG A 467 -16.91 -2.34 -11.02
N TYR A 468 -17.33 -3.60 -10.95
CA TYR A 468 -16.83 -4.51 -9.92
C TYR A 468 -15.69 -5.36 -10.48
N VAL A 469 -14.60 -5.46 -9.71
CA VAL A 469 -13.48 -6.33 -10.02
C VAL A 469 -13.45 -7.45 -8.98
N PRO A 470 -13.62 -8.72 -9.40
CA PRO A 470 -13.57 -9.85 -8.47
C PRO A 470 -12.17 -10.03 -7.91
N TYR A 471 -12.08 -10.57 -6.70
CA TYR A 471 -10.80 -10.90 -6.08
C TYR A 471 -9.98 -11.87 -6.92
N VAL A 472 -8.72 -11.50 -7.16
CA VAL A 472 -7.68 -12.38 -7.67
C VAL A 472 -6.45 -12.18 -6.78
N PRO A 473 -5.84 -13.25 -6.24
CA PRO A 473 -4.63 -13.12 -5.43
C PRO A 473 -3.56 -12.30 -6.15
N GLY A 474 -3.03 -11.27 -5.49
CA GLY A 474 -2.02 -10.40 -6.07
C GLY A 474 -2.57 -9.22 -6.89
N HIS A 475 -3.89 -9.01 -6.92
CA HIS A 475 -4.50 -7.88 -7.63
C HIS A 475 -5.49 -7.10 -6.75
N ALA A 476 -5.56 -5.79 -7.00
CA ALA A 476 -6.61 -4.94 -6.44
C ALA A 476 -8.00 -5.40 -6.92
N HIS A 477 -8.98 -5.31 -6.03
CA HIS A 477 -10.34 -5.82 -6.25
C HIS A 477 -11.37 -4.97 -5.50
N GLY A 478 -12.64 -5.26 -5.74
CA GLY A 478 -13.76 -4.62 -5.08
C GLY A 478 -14.59 -3.75 -6.03
N MET A 479 -15.42 -2.90 -5.44
CA MET A 479 -16.38 -2.07 -6.16
C MET A 479 -15.80 -0.68 -6.48
N TYR A 480 -15.71 -0.35 -7.76
CA TYR A 480 -15.31 0.94 -8.30
C TYR A 480 -16.54 1.68 -8.79
N ASP A 481 -17.06 2.55 -7.93
CA ASP A 481 -18.35 3.24 -8.05
C ASP A 481 -18.21 4.76 -8.09
N THR A 482 -16.98 5.24 -8.30
CA THR A 482 -16.64 6.67 -8.26
C THR A 482 -16.02 7.08 -9.58
N ASP A 483 -16.72 7.95 -10.31
CA ASP A 483 -16.24 8.49 -11.57
C ASP A 483 -15.16 9.55 -11.33
N VAL A 484 -13.93 9.21 -11.69
CA VAL A 484 -12.76 10.10 -11.64
C VAL A 484 -12.24 10.45 -13.03
N SER A 485 -12.96 10.11 -14.11
CA SER A 485 -12.53 10.31 -15.49
C SER A 485 -12.14 11.77 -15.78
N GLN A 486 -12.82 12.73 -15.16
CA GLN A 486 -12.52 14.16 -15.18
C GLN A 486 -11.18 14.57 -14.55
N TYR A 487 -10.54 13.69 -13.78
CA TYR A 487 -9.20 13.87 -13.20
C TYR A 487 -8.14 13.02 -13.90
N ILE A 488 -8.54 12.05 -14.73
CA ILE A 488 -7.62 11.31 -15.60
C ILE A 488 -7.22 12.22 -16.76
N SER A 489 -5.94 12.60 -16.80
CA SER A 489 -5.39 13.58 -17.74
C SER A 489 -4.65 12.92 -18.92
N ALA A 490 -4.18 11.69 -18.76
CA ALA A 490 -3.56 10.90 -19.82
C ALA A 490 -3.59 9.40 -19.48
N TRP A 491 -3.54 8.55 -20.52
CA TRP A 491 -3.16 7.14 -20.40
C TRP A 491 -1.71 6.95 -20.81
N ILE A 492 -0.96 6.14 -20.07
CA ILE A 492 0.40 5.70 -20.40
C ILE A 492 0.45 4.17 -20.32
N ILE A 493 0.14 3.49 -21.44
CA ILE A 493 -0.02 2.03 -21.43
C ILE A 493 1.32 1.29 -21.45
N GLY A 494 1.35 0.08 -20.90
CA GLY A 494 2.50 -0.82 -20.96
C GLY A 494 3.56 -0.59 -19.89
N ILE A 495 4.65 -1.34 -20.02
CA ILE A 495 5.76 -1.43 -19.05
C ILE A 495 7.08 -1.05 -19.73
N GLU A 496 8.17 -1.09 -18.98
CA GLU A 496 9.52 -1.09 -19.56
C GLU A 496 9.70 -2.37 -20.41
N TRP A 497 9.79 -2.21 -21.73
CA TRP A 497 9.70 -3.35 -22.65
C TRP A 497 10.96 -4.20 -22.64
N TYR A 498 10.80 -5.51 -22.43
CA TYR A 498 11.90 -6.46 -22.53
C TYR A 498 12.46 -6.52 -23.97
N PRO A 499 13.74 -6.16 -24.21
CA PRO A 499 14.28 -5.99 -25.57
C PRO A 499 14.20 -7.26 -26.43
N ASN A 500 14.49 -8.43 -25.85
CA ASN A 500 14.42 -9.69 -26.60
C ASN A 500 13.00 -10.03 -27.07
N MET A 501 11.96 -9.66 -26.28
CA MET A 501 10.56 -9.84 -26.69
C MET A 501 10.19 -8.92 -27.85
N VAL A 502 10.61 -7.64 -27.79
CA VAL A 502 10.36 -6.67 -28.87
C VAL A 502 11.06 -7.11 -30.16
N GLU A 503 12.33 -7.52 -30.08
CA GLU A 503 13.08 -8.00 -31.24
C GLU A 503 12.41 -9.23 -31.88
N ASN A 504 12.05 -10.22 -31.07
CA ASN A 504 11.42 -11.44 -31.58
C ASN A 504 10.02 -11.17 -32.16
N THR A 505 9.20 -10.33 -31.53
CA THR A 505 7.91 -9.88 -32.07
C THR A 505 8.10 -9.27 -33.47
N ASN A 506 9.08 -8.37 -33.62
CA ASN A 506 9.40 -7.74 -34.89
C ASN A 506 9.83 -8.76 -35.96
N GLN A 507 10.58 -9.80 -35.58
CA GLN A 507 11.04 -10.83 -36.50
C GLN A 507 9.90 -11.78 -36.94
N VAL A 508 9.09 -12.25 -36.00
CA VAL A 508 8.00 -13.21 -36.25
C VAL A 508 6.90 -12.59 -37.11
N HIS A 509 6.60 -11.30 -36.89
CA HIS A 509 5.49 -10.59 -37.52
C HIS A 509 5.92 -9.60 -38.61
N ALA A 510 7.15 -9.70 -39.13
CA ALA A 510 7.72 -8.76 -40.12
C ALA A 510 6.88 -8.48 -41.37
N GLY A 511 5.89 -9.33 -41.66
CA GLY A 511 4.96 -9.21 -42.80
C GLY A 511 3.62 -8.50 -42.48
N ILE A 512 3.40 -8.00 -41.26
CA ILE A 512 2.09 -7.48 -40.82
C ILE A 512 1.68 -6.19 -41.56
N GLY A 513 2.64 -5.38 -41.98
CA GLY A 513 2.40 -4.10 -42.66
C GLY A 513 1.98 -2.98 -41.71
N GLU A 514 1.38 -1.92 -42.26
CA GLU A 514 0.94 -0.76 -41.47
C GLU A 514 -0.40 -0.99 -40.76
N TYR A 515 -0.53 -0.47 -39.55
CA TYR A 515 -1.79 -0.40 -38.82
C TYR A 515 -2.66 0.76 -39.30
N GLN A 516 -3.97 0.52 -39.38
CA GLN A 516 -4.98 1.47 -39.85
C GLN A 516 -6.23 1.37 -38.97
N GLY A 517 -6.17 1.95 -37.76
CA GLY A 517 -7.26 2.01 -36.80
C GLY A 517 -8.19 3.20 -37.01
N ASN A 518 -9.09 3.44 -36.05
CA ASN A 518 -10.02 4.55 -36.06
C ASN A 518 -9.33 5.88 -35.70
N TYR A 519 -8.49 5.84 -34.67
CA TYR A 519 -7.84 6.98 -34.01
C TYR A 519 -6.32 6.96 -34.14
N PHE A 520 -5.72 5.83 -34.51
CA PHE A 520 -4.28 5.71 -34.77
C PHE A 520 -3.97 4.99 -36.09
N GLU A 521 -2.85 5.35 -36.69
CA GLU A 521 -2.25 4.63 -37.80
C GLU A 521 -0.73 4.57 -37.66
N THR A 522 -0.08 3.63 -38.32
CA THR A 522 1.39 3.61 -38.40
C THR A 522 1.92 4.02 -39.76
N LYS A 523 3.16 4.52 -39.78
CA LYS A 523 3.95 4.74 -41.00
C LYS A 523 5.39 4.30 -40.76
N GLU A 524 5.87 3.35 -41.56
CA GLU A 524 7.21 2.77 -41.47
C GLU A 524 7.49 2.09 -40.11
N ALA A 525 6.44 1.56 -39.46
CA ALA A 525 6.53 0.88 -38.18
C ALA A 525 7.09 -0.54 -38.29
N GLN A 526 7.74 -1.01 -37.22
CA GLN A 526 7.96 -2.44 -37.02
C GLN A 526 6.68 -3.07 -36.43
N PRO A 527 6.56 -4.41 -36.45
CA PRO A 527 5.39 -5.10 -35.93
C PRO A 527 5.05 -4.78 -34.46
N PHE A 528 6.03 -4.46 -33.63
CA PHE A 528 5.77 -4.08 -32.25
C PHE A 528 5.12 -2.69 -32.14
N GLU A 529 5.54 -1.68 -32.91
CA GLU A 529 4.82 -0.40 -32.92
C GLU A 529 3.45 -0.49 -33.59
N HIS A 530 3.27 -1.42 -34.55
CA HIS A 530 1.94 -1.78 -35.05
C HIS A 530 1.05 -2.29 -33.91
N TRP A 531 1.55 -3.22 -33.10
CA TRP A 531 0.85 -3.77 -31.96
C TRP A 531 0.48 -2.69 -30.94
N LEU A 532 1.41 -1.79 -30.61
CA LEU A 532 1.15 -0.66 -29.70
C LEU A 532 0.03 0.25 -30.24
N ALA A 533 0.10 0.63 -31.52
CA ALA A 533 -0.93 1.45 -32.14
C ALA A 533 -2.31 0.77 -32.10
N GLU A 534 -2.36 -0.56 -32.27
CA GLU A 534 -3.59 -1.35 -32.13
C GLU A 534 -4.17 -1.27 -30.70
N GLN A 535 -3.33 -1.40 -29.67
CA GLN A 535 -3.83 -1.35 -28.28
C GLN A 535 -4.28 0.06 -27.89
N MET A 536 -3.56 1.10 -28.34
CA MET A 536 -3.97 2.49 -28.15
C MET A 536 -5.32 2.77 -28.82
N ASP A 537 -5.54 2.25 -30.03
CA ASP A 537 -6.80 2.41 -30.77
C ASP A 537 -7.96 1.67 -30.09
N ALA A 538 -7.70 0.46 -29.57
CA ALA A 538 -8.69 -0.32 -28.84
C ALA A 538 -9.18 0.40 -27.58
N LEU A 539 -8.25 0.98 -26.79
CA LEU A 539 -8.58 1.76 -25.61
C LEU A 539 -9.46 2.97 -25.95
N VAL A 540 -9.00 3.81 -26.89
CA VAL A 540 -9.73 5.03 -27.25
C VAL A 540 -11.09 4.70 -27.84
N THR A 541 -11.17 3.64 -28.67
CA THR A 541 -12.44 3.18 -29.23
C THR A 541 -13.40 2.74 -28.12
N TYR A 542 -12.95 1.92 -27.17
CA TYR A 542 -13.81 1.45 -26.07
C TYR A 542 -14.29 2.60 -25.18
N GLN A 543 -13.39 3.51 -24.79
CA GLN A 543 -13.73 4.65 -23.94
C GLN A 543 -14.72 5.59 -24.63
N TYR A 544 -14.52 5.85 -25.93
CA TYR A 544 -15.42 6.70 -26.70
C TYR A 544 -16.79 6.06 -26.94
N ASP A 545 -16.83 4.78 -27.32
CA ASP A 545 -18.09 4.09 -27.64
C ASP A 545 -18.96 3.88 -26.39
N THR A 546 -18.32 3.66 -25.23
CA THR A 546 -19.03 3.38 -23.97
C THR A 546 -19.38 4.66 -23.20
N TYR A 547 -18.45 5.61 -23.10
CA TYR A 547 -18.58 6.79 -22.22
C TYR A 547 -18.62 8.12 -22.97
N HIS A 548 -18.44 8.13 -24.30
CA HIS A 548 -18.27 9.34 -25.11
C HIS A 548 -17.20 10.29 -24.56
N TRP A 549 -16.15 9.69 -23.99
CA TRP A 549 -15.02 10.36 -23.38
C TRP A 549 -13.74 10.04 -24.13
N LEU A 550 -12.81 11.00 -24.18
CA LEU A 550 -11.50 10.84 -24.77
C LEU A 550 -10.41 11.31 -23.80
N THR A 551 -9.23 10.71 -23.90
CA THR A 551 -8.09 11.03 -23.05
C THR A 551 -6.80 11.02 -23.88
N PRO A 552 -5.87 11.99 -23.70
CA PRO A 552 -4.55 11.95 -24.33
C PRO A 552 -3.83 10.62 -24.10
N MET A 553 -3.09 10.17 -25.12
CA MET A 553 -2.48 8.84 -25.13
C MET A 553 -0.96 8.89 -25.21
N SER A 554 -0.33 7.98 -24.48
CA SER A 554 1.08 7.60 -24.60
C SER A 554 1.26 6.14 -24.22
N PHE A 555 2.50 5.65 -24.32
CA PHE A 555 2.91 4.34 -23.83
C PHE A 555 4.27 4.47 -23.16
N THR A 556 4.53 3.59 -22.19
CA THR A 556 5.79 3.53 -21.46
C THR A 556 6.92 3.20 -22.43
N ASN A 557 7.98 4.01 -22.41
CA ASN A 557 9.26 3.68 -23.03
C ASN A 557 10.37 4.00 -22.03
N TRP A 558 11.57 3.49 -22.29
CA TRP A 558 12.73 3.68 -21.45
C TRP A 558 13.99 3.60 -22.29
N ILE A 559 15.08 4.09 -21.72
CA ILE A 559 16.37 4.29 -22.37
C ILE A 559 16.95 3.02 -23.04
N THR A 560 16.66 1.82 -22.53
CA THR A 560 17.06 0.52 -23.12
C THR A 560 16.40 0.23 -24.48
N THR A 561 15.18 0.71 -24.70
CA THR A 561 14.43 0.51 -25.96
C THR A 561 14.08 1.82 -26.65
N ASP A 562 14.85 2.88 -26.39
CA ASP A 562 14.63 4.17 -27.00
C ASP A 562 14.84 4.13 -28.53
N LEU A 563 14.58 5.26 -29.20
CA LEU A 563 14.74 5.37 -30.66
C LEU A 563 16.17 5.70 -31.12
N LEU A 564 17.08 5.90 -30.18
CA LEU A 564 18.46 6.30 -30.42
C LEU A 564 19.33 5.05 -30.64
N ARG A 565 20.62 5.29 -30.89
CA ARG A 565 21.63 4.23 -31.01
C ARG A 565 22.85 4.63 -30.20
N HIS A 566 23.28 3.74 -29.33
CA HIS A 566 24.26 4.00 -28.28
C HIS A 566 25.51 3.17 -28.54
N ALA A 567 26.40 3.68 -29.39
CA ALA A 567 27.52 2.91 -29.91
C ALA A 567 28.52 2.44 -28.83
N ASP A 568 28.60 3.15 -27.70
CA ASP A 568 29.46 2.79 -26.56
C ASP A 568 28.73 1.98 -25.46
N GLU A 569 27.50 1.51 -25.68
CA GLU A 569 26.77 0.66 -24.73
C GLU A 569 27.32 -0.80 -24.72
N PRO A 570 27.99 -1.25 -23.64
CA PRO A 570 28.61 -2.58 -23.59
C PRO A 570 27.63 -3.73 -23.42
N ASN A 571 26.44 -3.51 -22.84
CA ASN A 571 25.42 -4.53 -22.72
C ASN A 571 24.56 -4.55 -23.99
N THR A 572 24.69 -5.60 -24.79
CA THR A 572 23.99 -5.70 -26.08
C THR A 572 22.46 -5.71 -25.95
N GLU A 573 21.92 -6.03 -24.78
CA GLU A 573 20.47 -5.96 -24.55
C GLU A 573 19.96 -4.52 -24.41
N GLU A 574 20.79 -3.59 -23.93
CA GLU A 574 20.45 -2.18 -23.65
C GLU A 574 20.41 -1.28 -24.90
N ASP A 575 20.83 -1.79 -26.07
CA ASP A 575 20.66 -1.15 -27.38
C ASP A 575 20.32 -2.22 -28.45
N LEU A 576 19.59 -3.26 -28.06
CA LEU A 576 19.24 -4.37 -28.96
C LEU A 576 18.24 -3.92 -30.04
N VAL A 577 17.17 -3.27 -29.60
CA VAL A 577 16.01 -2.94 -30.43
C VAL A 577 15.39 -1.63 -29.97
N SER A 578 14.86 -0.87 -30.92
CA SER A 578 14.21 0.40 -30.67
C SER A 578 12.69 0.24 -30.72
N VAL A 579 11.98 0.96 -29.84
CA VAL A 579 10.54 1.19 -29.90
C VAL A 579 10.34 2.67 -30.21
N ASN A 580 9.88 3.01 -31.40
CA ASN A 580 9.86 4.38 -31.90
C ASN A 580 8.45 5.02 -31.87
N PRO A 581 8.12 5.93 -30.93
CA PRO A 581 6.81 6.60 -30.91
C PRO A 581 6.51 7.40 -32.18
N ASN A 582 7.53 7.89 -32.89
CA ASN A 582 7.34 8.77 -34.04
C ASN A 582 6.66 8.10 -35.23
N VAL A 583 6.59 6.76 -35.28
CA VAL A 583 5.92 6.03 -36.35
C VAL A 583 4.40 5.88 -36.16
N ILE A 584 3.84 6.22 -34.99
CA ILE A 584 2.40 6.10 -34.67
C ILE A 584 1.71 7.47 -34.79
N TYR A 585 0.79 7.67 -35.73
CA TYR A 585 0.12 8.96 -36.00
C TYR A 585 -1.32 8.94 -35.50
N THR A 586 -1.80 10.09 -34.99
CA THR A 586 -3.19 10.28 -34.59
C THR A 586 -4.12 10.50 -35.79
N LYS A 587 -5.41 10.20 -35.60
CA LYS A 587 -6.51 10.33 -36.56
C LYS A 587 -7.78 10.84 -35.87
N GLU A 588 -8.71 11.36 -36.68
CA GLU A 588 -10.02 11.84 -36.23
C GLU A 588 -9.92 12.74 -34.99
N ALA A 589 -10.68 12.49 -33.92
CA ALA A 589 -10.69 13.28 -32.70
C ALA A 589 -9.32 13.35 -31.99
N MET A 590 -8.47 12.33 -32.16
CA MET A 590 -7.12 12.34 -31.58
C MET A 590 -6.16 13.32 -32.28
N ASN A 591 -6.52 13.88 -33.45
CA ASN A 591 -5.74 14.98 -34.04
C ASN A 591 -5.80 16.26 -33.19
N ASP A 592 -6.95 16.52 -32.57
CA ASP A 592 -7.15 17.70 -31.73
C ASP A 592 -6.76 17.45 -30.27
N LEU A 593 -6.85 16.19 -29.82
CA LEU A 593 -6.49 15.78 -28.46
C LEU A 593 -4.99 15.51 -28.31
N GLY A 594 -4.38 14.88 -29.31
CA GLY A 594 -2.95 14.62 -29.40
C GLY A 594 -2.43 13.40 -28.62
N GLN A 595 -1.14 13.18 -28.78
CA GLN A 595 -0.32 12.13 -28.14
C GLN A 595 1.04 12.73 -27.79
N PHE A 596 1.75 12.09 -26.88
CA PHE A 596 3.11 12.49 -26.45
C PHE A 596 3.99 11.26 -26.26
N ALA A 597 5.31 11.44 -26.27
CA ALA A 597 6.25 10.38 -25.95
C ALA A 597 6.55 10.40 -24.44
N SER A 598 6.63 9.22 -23.82
CA SER A 598 6.92 9.10 -22.39
C SER A 598 8.13 8.22 -22.16
N TYR A 599 9.08 8.71 -21.36
CA TYR A 599 10.34 7.99 -21.09
C TYR A 599 10.63 7.91 -19.60
N HIS A 600 11.06 6.73 -19.14
CA HIS A 600 11.79 6.57 -17.89
C HIS A 600 13.28 6.83 -18.16
N VAL A 601 13.86 7.82 -17.47
CA VAL A 601 15.24 8.24 -17.68
C VAL A 601 15.89 8.52 -16.33
N TYR A 602 16.84 7.67 -15.97
CA TYR A 602 17.65 7.79 -14.76
C TYR A 602 19.08 8.22 -15.12
N PRO A 603 19.77 9.01 -14.27
CA PRO A 603 21.07 9.59 -14.64
C PRO A 603 22.24 8.61 -14.62
N TYR A 604 22.06 7.41 -14.05
CA TYR A 604 23.15 6.50 -13.70
C TYR A 604 23.24 5.24 -14.57
N TYR A 605 22.19 4.87 -15.30
CA TYR A 605 22.10 3.63 -16.08
C TYR A 605 21.25 3.87 -17.33
N PRO A 606 21.55 3.27 -18.50
CA PRO A 606 22.60 2.29 -18.82
C PRO A 606 24.03 2.84 -18.81
N ASP A 607 24.99 1.94 -19.07
CA ASP A 607 26.41 2.20 -18.95
C ASP A 607 26.90 3.28 -19.93
N PHE A 608 26.28 3.42 -21.11
CA PHE A 608 26.65 4.45 -22.09
C PHE A 608 26.58 5.88 -21.50
N LEU A 609 25.67 6.17 -20.56
CA LEU A 609 25.57 7.48 -19.90
C LEU A 609 26.83 7.85 -19.10
N ASN A 610 27.65 6.85 -18.78
CA ASN A 610 28.87 6.98 -17.98
C ASN A 610 30.17 6.78 -18.77
N TYR A 611 30.07 6.38 -20.04
CA TYR A 611 31.24 6.05 -20.86
C TYR A 611 31.27 6.74 -22.23
N ASP A 612 30.12 7.12 -22.80
CA ASP A 612 30.09 7.82 -24.08
C ASP A 612 30.69 9.23 -23.92
N GLU A 613 31.79 9.50 -24.63
CA GLU A 613 32.49 10.78 -24.56
C GLU A 613 31.64 11.96 -25.06
N ALA A 614 30.66 11.75 -25.95
CA ALA A 614 29.74 12.80 -26.37
C ALA A 614 28.89 13.28 -25.19
N TYR A 615 28.28 12.36 -24.45
CA TYR A 615 27.50 12.68 -23.25
C TYR A 615 28.40 13.18 -22.11
N LEU A 616 29.57 12.57 -21.88
CA LEU A 616 30.51 13.01 -20.83
C LEU A 616 31.18 14.37 -21.10
N ASN A 617 31.07 14.90 -22.32
CA ASN A 617 31.57 16.22 -22.67
C ASN A 617 30.45 17.21 -23.01
N TYR A 618 29.19 16.81 -22.92
CA TYR A 618 28.05 17.71 -23.07
C TYR A 618 28.06 18.75 -21.95
N VAL A 619 27.85 20.02 -22.32
CA VAL A 619 27.84 21.15 -21.38
C VAL A 619 26.42 21.67 -21.31
N ASP A 620 25.84 21.61 -20.12
CA ASP A 620 24.45 22.01 -19.88
C ASP A 620 24.26 23.53 -19.84
N HIS A 621 23.01 23.94 -19.59
CA HIS A 621 22.60 25.34 -19.51
C HIS A 621 23.25 26.11 -18.33
N ARG A 622 23.86 25.41 -17.36
CA ARG A 622 24.64 26.00 -16.24
C ARG A 622 26.13 26.11 -16.56
N GLY A 623 26.59 25.54 -17.68
CA GLY A 623 27.99 25.53 -18.09
C GLY A 623 28.78 24.37 -17.48
N GLU A 624 28.09 23.35 -16.97
CA GLU A 624 28.68 22.18 -16.31
C GLU A 624 28.59 20.95 -17.21
N LYS A 625 29.49 19.99 -17.00
CA LYS A 625 29.45 18.72 -17.73
C LYS A 625 28.30 17.85 -17.20
N ASN A 626 27.47 17.34 -18.09
CA ASN A 626 26.23 16.67 -17.70
C ASN A 626 25.76 15.68 -18.78
N SER A 627 25.94 14.38 -18.51
CA SER A 627 25.53 13.32 -19.46
C SER A 627 24.02 13.17 -19.56
N TYR A 628 23.28 13.42 -18.49
CA TYR A 628 21.82 13.38 -18.49
C TYR A 628 21.24 14.44 -19.44
N ALA A 629 21.69 15.69 -19.33
CA ALA A 629 21.30 16.76 -20.24
C ALA A 629 21.69 16.48 -21.71
N GLY A 630 22.86 15.85 -21.92
CA GLY A 630 23.30 15.46 -23.26
C GLY A 630 22.40 14.41 -23.91
N TYR A 631 21.97 13.42 -23.13
CA TYR A 631 21.01 12.42 -23.57
C TYR A 631 19.63 13.03 -23.85
N LEU A 632 19.11 13.87 -22.95
CA LEU A 632 17.83 14.55 -23.16
C LEU A 632 17.82 15.39 -24.44
N HIS A 633 18.93 16.08 -24.73
CA HIS A 633 19.08 16.86 -25.95
C HIS A 633 19.02 15.99 -27.21
N GLU A 634 19.69 14.84 -27.22
CA GLU A 634 19.64 13.93 -28.37
C GLU A 634 18.25 13.32 -28.54
N LEU A 635 17.63 12.89 -27.44
CA LEU A 635 16.27 12.36 -27.41
C LEU A 635 15.27 13.38 -27.96
N HIS A 636 15.30 14.62 -27.47
CA HIS A 636 14.41 15.69 -27.92
C HIS A 636 14.55 15.96 -29.42
N ASN A 637 15.77 16.07 -29.93
CA ASN A 637 16.02 16.28 -31.36
C ASN A 637 15.53 15.12 -32.25
N ALA A 638 15.40 13.91 -31.69
CA ALA A 638 14.92 12.73 -32.42
C ALA A 638 13.39 12.64 -32.49
N HIS A 639 12.64 13.45 -31.74
CA HIS A 639 11.18 13.39 -31.66
C HIS A 639 10.44 14.40 -32.54
N ARG A 640 9.25 13.99 -33.00
CA ARG A 640 8.27 14.90 -33.67
C ARG A 640 7.12 15.34 -32.75
N MET A 641 7.09 14.84 -31.53
CA MET A 641 6.02 15.04 -30.56
C MET A 641 6.65 15.44 -29.22
N PRO A 642 5.92 16.14 -28.35
CA PRO A 642 6.49 16.53 -27.06
C PRO A 642 6.79 15.32 -26.19
N ILE A 643 7.76 15.50 -25.29
CA ILE A 643 8.27 14.45 -24.43
C ILE A 643 7.95 14.77 -22.97
N LEU A 644 7.40 13.78 -22.29
CA LEU A 644 7.31 13.73 -20.84
C LEU A 644 8.39 12.78 -20.31
N ILE A 645 9.21 13.23 -19.36
CA ILE A 645 10.02 12.32 -18.56
C ILE A 645 9.13 11.72 -17.48
N ALA A 646 8.51 10.60 -17.82
CA ALA A 646 7.48 9.94 -17.00
C ALA A 646 8.05 9.25 -15.76
N GLU A 647 9.38 9.03 -15.73
CA GLU A 647 10.11 8.71 -14.51
C GLU A 647 11.51 9.29 -14.53
N PHE A 648 11.90 9.92 -13.43
CA PHE A 648 13.28 10.23 -13.08
C PHE A 648 13.40 10.27 -11.57
N GLY A 649 14.59 10.01 -11.02
CA GLY A 649 14.76 9.99 -9.58
C GLY A 649 16.16 9.62 -9.14
N LEU A 650 16.35 9.63 -7.82
CA LEU A 650 17.58 9.21 -7.18
C LEU A 650 17.24 8.56 -5.83
N PRO A 651 17.76 7.36 -5.51
CA PRO A 651 17.47 6.74 -4.22
C PRO A 651 18.33 7.33 -3.10
N ALA A 652 17.69 7.63 -1.97
CA ALA A 652 18.32 8.09 -0.73
C ALA A 652 18.65 6.89 0.19
N SER A 653 19.47 5.96 -0.31
CA SER A 653 19.84 4.72 0.39
C SER A 653 21.27 4.75 0.92
N ARG A 654 21.53 3.88 1.92
CA ARG A 654 22.88 3.57 2.39
C ARG A 654 23.62 2.63 1.44
N GLY A 655 22.91 1.74 0.74
CA GLY A 655 23.49 0.90 -0.32
C GLY A 655 23.69 1.63 -1.64
N LYS A 656 24.65 1.16 -2.45
CA LYS A 656 24.94 1.63 -3.81
C LYS A 656 24.90 0.48 -4.81
N THR A 657 24.36 0.73 -6.00
CA THR A 657 24.25 -0.28 -7.07
C THR A 657 24.97 0.14 -8.34
N HIS A 658 24.96 1.43 -8.67
CA HIS A 658 25.63 1.95 -9.85
C HIS A 658 26.30 3.29 -9.54
N GLU A 659 27.44 3.55 -10.17
CA GLU A 659 28.11 4.85 -10.10
C GLU A 659 27.74 5.71 -11.31
N ASN A 660 27.63 7.01 -11.08
CA ASN A 660 27.50 7.99 -12.14
C ASN A 660 28.78 8.83 -12.23
N ALA A 661 29.19 9.21 -13.44
CA ALA A 661 30.42 9.98 -13.69
C ALA A 661 30.51 11.33 -12.95
N TYR A 662 29.37 11.89 -12.52
CA TYR A 662 29.24 13.18 -11.83
C TYR A 662 28.70 13.06 -10.40
N GLY A 663 28.57 11.83 -9.88
CA GLY A 663 28.12 11.56 -8.50
C GLY A 663 26.61 11.56 -8.32
N PHE A 664 25.83 11.34 -9.38
CA PHE A 664 24.40 10.99 -9.31
C PHE A 664 24.22 9.48 -9.19
N ASP A 665 24.90 8.87 -8.21
CA ASP A 665 24.97 7.42 -8.04
C ASP A 665 23.60 6.81 -7.75
N GLN A 666 23.38 5.56 -8.20
CA GLN A 666 22.19 4.78 -7.83
C GLN A 666 22.32 4.26 -6.39
N GLY A 667 22.14 5.19 -5.45
CA GLY A 667 22.23 4.96 -4.01
C GLY A 667 23.49 5.60 -3.42
N PHE A 668 23.69 5.40 -2.11
CA PHE A 668 24.71 6.09 -1.32
C PHE A 668 24.53 7.62 -1.28
N ASN A 669 23.27 8.07 -1.31
CA ASN A 669 22.90 9.48 -1.25
C ASN A 669 22.12 9.77 0.03
N SER A 670 22.45 10.88 0.68
CA SER A 670 21.61 11.45 1.75
C SER A 670 20.27 11.95 1.18
N GLU A 671 19.26 12.11 2.03
CA GLU A 671 17.97 12.71 1.66
C GLU A 671 18.10 14.12 1.05
N GLN A 672 19.03 14.94 1.56
CA GLN A 672 19.30 16.26 1.00
C GLN A 672 19.87 16.15 -0.41
N LYS A 673 20.88 15.29 -0.59
CA LYS A 673 21.48 15.02 -1.90
C LYS A 673 20.44 14.50 -2.91
N GLN A 674 19.50 13.66 -2.48
CA GLN A 674 18.37 13.24 -3.32
C GLN A 674 17.58 14.46 -3.81
N GLY A 675 17.17 15.38 -2.91
CA GLY A 675 16.43 16.58 -3.29
C GLY A 675 17.22 17.52 -4.22
N GLU A 676 18.52 17.70 -3.96
CA GLU A 676 19.42 18.53 -4.78
C GLU A 676 19.58 17.97 -6.20
N VAL A 677 19.76 16.66 -6.35
CA VAL A 677 19.90 16.03 -7.66
C VAL A 677 18.56 16.00 -8.39
N ILE A 678 17.44 15.71 -7.71
CA ILE A 678 16.11 15.79 -8.33
C ILE A 678 15.85 17.21 -8.89
N ARG A 679 16.22 18.26 -8.14
CA ARG A 679 16.21 19.64 -8.64
C ARG A 679 17.05 19.80 -9.91
N HIS A 680 18.30 19.34 -9.87
CA HIS A 680 19.22 19.43 -11.01
C HIS A 680 18.66 18.77 -12.27
N LEU A 681 18.11 17.55 -12.14
CA LEU A 681 17.51 16.78 -13.23
C LEU A 681 16.24 17.46 -13.77
N PHE A 682 15.35 17.95 -12.89
CA PHE A 682 14.15 18.64 -13.33
C PHE A 682 14.48 19.96 -14.05
N GLU A 683 15.48 20.70 -13.58
CA GLU A 683 15.97 21.90 -14.27
C GLU A 683 16.52 21.55 -15.67
N ASP A 684 17.18 20.41 -15.85
CA ASP A 684 17.61 19.93 -17.18
C ASP A 684 16.44 19.62 -18.10
N ILE A 685 15.42 18.92 -17.58
CA ILE A 685 14.18 18.62 -18.30
C ILE A 685 13.52 19.92 -18.79
N MET A 686 13.42 20.92 -17.91
CA MET A 686 12.80 22.20 -18.24
C MET A 686 13.67 23.06 -19.17
N ALA A 687 15.00 22.98 -19.06
CA ALA A 687 15.91 23.72 -19.94
C ALA A 687 15.96 23.16 -21.37
N GLU A 688 15.62 21.89 -21.55
CA GLU A 688 15.46 21.25 -22.86
C GLU A 688 14.06 21.47 -23.45
N ASP A 689 13.21 22.30 -22.82
CA ASP A 689 11.84 22.63 -23.25
C ASP A 689 10.90 21.40 -23.34
N LEU A 690 11.09 20.40 -22.46
CA LEU A 690 10.20 19.24 -22.36
C LEU A 690 8.92 19.54 -21.55
N MET A 691 7.94 18.62 -21.55
CA MET A 691 6.62 18.84 -20.91
C MET A 691 6.67 18.95 -19.38
N GLY A 692 7.78 18.52 -18.77
CA GLY A 692 7.95 18.37 -17.33
C GLY A 692 8.34 16.94 -16.97
N GLY A 693 8.10 16.56 -15.72
CA GLY A 693 8.53 15.25 -15.24
C GLY A 693 7.80 14.76 -14.00
N LEU A 694 7.86 13.44 -13.81
CA LEU A 694 7.30 12.72 -12.68
C LEU A 694 8.41 12.04 -11.87
N ILE A 695 8.56 12.44 -10.62
CA ILE A 695 9.60 11.90 -9.74
C ILE A 695 9.23 10.47 -9.33
N PHE A 696 10.16 9.52 -9.51
CA PHE A 696 10.06 8.19 -8.93
C PHE A 696 10.77 8.19 -7.57
N SER A 697 10.06 8.10 -6.44
CA SER A 697 8.61 7.92 -6.26
C SER A 697 8.06 8.74 -5.08
N TRP A 698 6.75 8.71 -4.86
CA TRP A 698 6.14 9.32 -3.68
C TRP A 698 6.62 8.66 -2.39
N GLN A 699 6.48 7.34 -2.25
CA GLN A 699 6.82 6.59 -1.04
C GLN A 699 7.93 5.55 -1.25
N ASP A 700 8.66 5.25 -0.17
CA ASP A 700 9.61 4.13 -0.09
C ASP A 700 8.87 2.79 -0.17
N GLU A 701 9.46 1.80 -0.84
CA GLU A 701 8.80 0.50 -1.09
C GLU A 701 9.70 -0.66 -0.66
N TRP A 702 9.46 -1.20 0.55
CA TRP A 702 10.34 -2.19 1.19
C TRP A 702 10.40 -3.54 0.48
N PHE A 703 9.41 -3.88 -0.34
CA PHE A 703 9.41 -5.15 -1.07
C PHE A 703 10.45 -5.19 -2.21
N LYS A 704 10.92 -4.01 -2.67
CA LYS A 704 11.80 -3.91 -3.83
C LYS A 704 13.16 -4.56 -3.58
N ARG A 705 13.75 -5.01 -4.69
CA ARG A 705 15.02 -5.74 -4.75
C ARG A 705 15.96 -5.07 -5.76
N THR A 706 17.27 -5.26 -5.58
CA THR A 706 18.26 -4.89 -6.59
C THR A 706 19.22 -6.05 -6.85
N TRP A 707 19.81 -6.10 -8.03
CA TRP A 707 20.57 -7.27 -8.51
C TRP A 707 21.83 -7.58 -7.68
N ASN A 708 22.43 -6.59 -7.00
CA ASN A 708 23.63 -6.80 -6.19
C ASN A 708 23.34 -7.18 -4.73
N THR A 709 22.08 -7.10 -4.28
CA THR A 709 21.64 -7.51 -2.93
C THR A 709 20.57 -8.62 -2.92
N VAL A 710 19.96 -8.95 -4.06
CA VAL A 710 18.86 -9.94 -4.18
C VAL A 710 19.20 -11.32 -3.60
N ASP A 711 20.47 -11.71 -3.62
CA ASP A 711 20.94 -13.01 -3.10
C ASP A 711 21.14 -13.01 -1.57
N TYR A 712 21.02 -11.86 -0.90
CA TYR A 712 21.32 -11.72 0.53
C TYR A 712 20.08 -11.78 1.43
N ASP A 713 18.87 -11.54 0.90
CA ASP A 713 17.63 -11.52 1.69
C ASP A 713 16.69 -12.70 1.37
N ASP A 714 15.63 -12.84 2.17
CA ASP A 714 14.52 -13.76 1.91
C ASP A 714 13.48 -13.07 1.00
N PRO A 715 13.26 -13.55 -0.24
CA PRO A 715 12.37 -12.89 -1.20
C PRO A 715 10.91 -12.81 -0.72
N ASP A 716 10.47 -13.79 0.08
CA ASP A 716 9.10 -13.87 0.59
C ASP A 716 8.89 -12.95 1.81
N ARG A 717 9.96 -12.31 2.30
CA ARG A 717 9.95 -11.53 3.54
C ARG A 717 10.37 -10.06 3.39
N ARG A 718 10.65 -9.60 2.18
CA ARG A 718 11.10 -8.21 1.92
C ARG A 718 10.18 -7.11 2.45
N PRO A 719 8.83 -7.20 2.35
CA PRO A 719 7.97 -6.13 2.87
C PRO A 719 8.00 -5.96 4.40
N TYR A 720 8.49 -6.95 5.14
CA TYR A 720 8.35 -6.99 6.60
C TYR A 720 9.49 -6.31 7.35
N TRP A 721 10.51 -5.79 6.66
CA TRP A 721 11.62 -5.06 7.27
C TRP A 721 12.24 -4.12 6.24
N SER A 722 12.87 -3.03 6.68
CA SER A 722 13.47 -2.05 5.77
C SER A 722 14.94 -2.35 5.55
N ASN A 723 15.32 -2.65 4.31
CA ASN A 723 16.70 -2.92 3.93
C ASN A 723 17.34 -1.69 3.30
N VAL A 724 17.93 -0.81 4.12
CA VAL A 724 18.60 0.42 3.64
C VAL A 724 19.85 0.18 2.79
N GLN A 725 20.33 -1.07 2.74
CA GLN A 725 21.42 -1.51 1.87
C GLN A 725 20.94 -1.86 0.44
N THR A 726 19.62 -1.97 0.23
CA THR A 726 19.00 -2.15 -1.09
C THR A 726 18.48 -0.80 -1.58
N ASN A 727 19.11 -0.23 -2.60
CA ASN A 727 18.79 1.13 -3.07
C ASN A 727 17.34 1.28 -3.55
N GLU A 728 16.80 0.25 -4.20
CA GLU A 728 15.45 0.27 -4.80
C GLU A 728 14.34 0.47 -3.76
N GLN A 729 14.61 0.21 -2.48
CA GLN A 729 13.62 0.43 -1.42
C GLN A 729 13.51 1.91 -0.98
N ARG A 730 14.41 2.80 -1.43
CA ARG A 730 14.60 4.14 -0.84
C ARG A 730 14.44 5.31 -1.84
N PHE A 731 13.65 5.13 -2.90
CA PHE A 731 13.36 6.17 -3.89
C PHE A 731 12.33 7.20 -3.42
N GLY A 732 11.48 6.86 -2.45
CA GLY A 732 10.39 7.71 -1.99
C GLY A 732 10.85 9.08 -1.53
N ILE A 733 9.97 10.06 -1.60
CA ILE A 733 10.07 11.35 -0.90
C ILE A 733 9.46 11.22 0.51
N LEU A 734 8.55 10.27 0.69
CA LEU A 734 7.99 9.80 1.95
C LEU A 734 8.69 8.49 2.36
N SER A 735 9.16 8.40 3.60
CA SER A 735 9.69 7.18 4.19
C SER A 735 8.76 6.62 5.27
N PHE A 736 9.03 5.37 5.67
CA PHE A 736 8.30 4.63 6.70
C PHE A 736 9.18 4.34 7.93
N ASP A 737 9.97 5.31 8.37
CA ASP A 737 10.99 5.11 9.39
C ASP A 737 10.43 5.30 10.82
N ARG A 738 10.45 4.25 11.65
CA ARG A 738 10.18 4.38 13.09
C ARG A 738 11.27 5.18 13.80
N ASN A 739 12.53 5.03 13.37
CA ASN A 739 13.72 5.71 13.91
C ASN A 739 13.72 5.70 15.45
N LEU A 740 13.64 4.51 16.06
CA LEU A 740 13.53 4.37 17.52
C LEU A 740 14.59 5.15 18.30
N VAL A 741 15.76 5.30 17.71
CA VAL A 741 16.87 6.07 18.28
C VAL A 741 17.38 7.03 17.23
N GLN A 742 17.48 8.30 17.59
CA GLN A 742 18.21 9.29 16.81
C GLN A 742 19.69 9.24 17.20
N ILE A 743 20.57 9.16 16.21
CA ILE A 743 22.02 9.16 16.42
C ILE A 743 22.47 10.61 16.46
N ASP A 744 22.53 11.23 17.64
CA ASP A 744 22.80 12.67 17.78
C ASP A 744 23.64 13.04 19.03
N GLY A 745 24.04 12.03 19.82
CA GLY A 745 24.81 12.18 21.04
C GLY A 745 23.98 12.48 22.29
N LYS A 746 22.66 12.65 22.16
CA LYS A 746 21.74 12.73 23.29
C LYS A 746 21.28 11.33 23.65
N THR A 747 21.07 11.08 24.95
CA THR A 747 20.71 9.73 25.42
C THR A 747 19.29 9.67 25.98
N ASP A 748 18.40 10.56 25.54
CA ASP A 748 17.06 10.71 26.11
C ASP A 748 16.19 9.48 25.79
N GLU A 749 16.33 8.94 24.58
CA GLU A 749 15.68 7.73 24.07
C GLU A 749 16.11 6.45 24.80
N TRP A 750 17.15 6.51 25.63
CA TRP A 750 17.71 5.37 26.37
C TRP A 750 17.41 5.40 27.87
N GLN A 751 16.84 6.49 28.40
CA GLN A 751 16.77 6.72 29.86
C GLN A 751 15.85 5.74 30.60
N GLU A 752 14.83 5.20 29.92
CA GLU A 752 13.85 4.28 30.51
C GLU A 752 14.21 2.80 30.29
N ASP A 753 15.28 2.52 29.54
CA ASP A 753 15.68 1.15 29.22
C ASP A 753 16.66 0.58 30.22
N GLU A 754 16.51 -0.71 30.51
CA GLU A 754 17.49 -1.43 31.29
C GLU A 754 18.77 -1.67 30.45
N PRO A 755 19.96 -1.34 30.97
CA PRO A 755 21.21 -1.59 30.25
C PRO A 755 21.44 -3.08 30.07
N LEU A 756 21.79 -3.47 28.84
CA LEU A 756 22.19 -4.85 28.52
C LEU A 756 23.44 -5.26 29.32
N LEU A 757 24.34 -4.32 29.56
CA LEU A 757 25.54 -4.52 30.36
C LEU A 757 25.87 -3.24 31.15
N THR A 758 26.14 -3.41 32.45
CA THR A 758 26.75 -2.38 33.29
C THR A 758 27.95 -2.96 34.03
N THR A 759 29.09 -2.29 33.93
CA THR A 759 30.32 -2.57 34.68
C THR A 759 30.76 -1.29 35.42
N GLU A 760 31.93 -1.32 36.08
CA GLU A 760 32.46 -0.13 36.77
C GLU A 760 32.75 1.04 35.80
N ASP A 761 33.17 0.74 34.57
CA ASP A 761 33.68 1.73 33.60
C ASP A 761 32.87 1.82 32.30
N LEU A 762 31.85 0.98 32.12
CA LEU A 762 31.10 0.84 30.86
C LEU A 762 29.62 0.55 31.13
N THR A 763 28.74 1.29 30.46
CA THR A 763 27.32 0.97 30.30
C THR A 763 27.01 0.79 28.81
N LEU A 764 26.29 -0.27 28.48
CA LEU A 764 25.83 -0.59 27.12
C LEU A 764 24.32 -0.79 27.15
N HIS A 765 23.61 -0.08 26.28
CA HIS A 765 22.22 -0.39 25.93
C HIS A 765 22.15 -0.80 24.46
N VAL A 766 21.17 -1.64 24.15
CA VAL A 766 20.94 -2.16 22.80
C VAL A 766 19.44 -2.17 22.54
N LYS A 767 19.05 -1.72 21.36
CA LYS A 767 17.67 -1.72 20.85
C LYS A 767 17.68 -2.17 19.40
N SER A 768 16.51 -2.44 18.86
CA SER A 768 16.38 -2.65 17.42
C SER A 768 15.01 -2.24 16.92
N ASP A 769 14.96 -1.89 15.65
CA ASP A 769 13.73 -1.72 14.90
C ASP A 769 13.74 -2.51 13.60
N GLU A 770 12.76 -2.24 12.75
CA GLU A 770 12.55 -2.89 11.46
C GLU A 770 13.70 -2.64 10.48
N THR A 771 14.61 -1.72 10.78
CA THR A 771 15.71 -1.29 9.89
C THR A 771 17.10 -1.53 10.51
N TYR A 772 17.26 -1.26 11.80
CA TYR A 772 18.56 -1.17 12.45
C TYR A 772 18.64 -1.92 13.79
N LEU A 773 19.85 -2.37 14.10
CA LEU A 773 20.33 -2.64 15.46
C LEU A 773 21.01 -1.38 16.01
N TYR A 774 20.53 -0.86 17.14
CA TYR A 774 21.05 0.33 17.81
C TYR A 774 21.87 -0.03 19.05
N LEU A 775 22.97 0.68 19.28
CA LEU A 775 23.81 0.54 20.48
C LEU A 775 24.14 1.93 21.02
N THR A 776 24.14 2.07 22.35
CA THR A 776 24.80 3.19 23.02
C THR A 776 25.83 2.68 24.01
N ILE A 777 27.04 3.23 23.93
CA ILE A 777 28.16 2.93 24.79
C ILE A 777 28.50 4.19 25.58
N LYS A 778 28.43 4.08 26.91
CA LYS A 778 28.87 5.14 27.81
C LYS A 778 30.07 4.69 28.63
N SER A 779 31.19 5.39 28.48
CA SER A 779 32.43 5.12 29.20
C SER A 779 33.40 6.30 29.14
N LYS A 780 34.08 6.58 30.26
CA LYS A 780 35.18 7.57 30.27
C LYS A 780 36.40 7.17 29.43
N GLN A 781 36.52 5.89 29.05
CA GLN A 781 37.59 5.44 28.17
C GLN A 781 37.40 5.95 26.73
N LEU A 782 36.16 6.24 26.32
CA LEU A 782 35.86 6.83 25.01
C LEU A 782 36.48 8.21 24.79
N GLU A 783 36.95 8.89 25.84
CA GLU A 783 37.69 10.15 25.69
C GLU A 783 39.14 9.96 25.22
N LYS A 784 39.67 8.73 25.31
CA LYS A 784 41.12 8.46 25.15
C LYS A 784 41.43 7.32 24.20
N GLU A 785 40.56 6.33 24.14
CA GLU A 785 40.81 5.06 23.44
C GLU A 785 39.75 4.83 22.38
N ASN A 786 40.16 4.16 21.30
CA ASN A 786 39.23 3.64 20.30
C ASN A 786 38.47 2.44 20.88
N VAL A 787 37.30 2.13 20.32
CA VAL A 787 36.44 1.03 20.80
C VAL A 787 36.33 -0.06 19.74
N ARG A 788 36.18 -1.29 20.24
CA ARG A 788 35.98 -2.50 19.46
C ARG A 788 34.73 -3.20 19.97
N ILE A 789 33.84 -3.58 19.06
CA ILE A 789 32.61 -4.29 19.37
C ILE A 789 32.62 -5.63 18.63
N LEU A 790 32.49 -6.71 19.40
CA LEU A 790 32.37 -8.08 18.92
C LEU A 790 30.89 -8.40 18.72
N LEU A 791 30.52 -8.92 17.54
CA LEU A 791 29.18 -9.42 17.25
C LEU A 791 29.27 -10.91 16.84
N ASP A 792 28.71 -11.76 17.69
CA ASP A 792 28.44 -13.18 17.47
C ASP A 792 26.98 -13.32 17.05
N THR A 793 26.76 -13.59 15.77
CA THR A 793 25.43 -13.70 15.18
C THR A 793 25.00 -15.17 15.11
N VAL A 794 25.85 -16.07 14.61
CA VAL A 794 25.54 -17.48 14.40
C VAL A 794 26.44 -18.36 15.26
N ALA A 795 25.81 -19.16 16.11
CA ALA A 795 26.55 -19.93 17.10
C ALA A 795 27.61 -20.86 16.47
N ASN A 796 28.86 -20.73 16.94
CA ASN A 796 30.05 -21.47 16.49
C ASN A 796 30.56 -21.09 15.08
N GLN A 797 30.16 -19.94 14.55
CA GLN A 797 30.64 -19.38 13.30
C GLN A 797 31.52 -18.14 13.59
N GLY A 798 32.51 -17.85 12.74
CA GLY A 798 33.45 -16.74 12.96
C GLY A 798 34.81 -17.11 13.56
N ASN A 799 35.51 -16.10 14.08
CA ASN A 799 36.86 -16.22 14.64
C ASN A 799 36.90 -16.05 16.16
N THR A 800 37.75 -16.81 16.84
CA THR A 800 38.03 -16.71 18.29
C THR A 800 39.22 -15.79 18.60
N SER A 801 39.82 -15.19 17.59
CA SER A 801 40.93 -14.25 17.73
C SER A 801 40.99 -13.26 16.57
N ASP A 802 41.67 -12.13 16.76
CA ASP A 802 42.11 -11.24 15.67
C ASP A 802 43.62 -11.41 15.49
N ARG A 803 44.02 -11.88 14.30
CA ARG A 803 45.42 -12.13 13.96
C ARG A 803 46.21 -10.83 13.78
N GLU A 804 45.54 -9.73 13.43
CA GLU A 804 46.17 -8.43 13.24
C GLU A 804 46.62 -7.84 14.58
N THR A 805 45.75 -7.85 15.58
CA THR A 805 46.00 -7.27 16.91
C THR A 805 46.58 -8.29 17.90
N GLY A 806 46.31 -9.59 17.70
CA GLY A 806 46.59 -10.67 18.64
C GLY A 806 45.51 -10.89 19.70
N ASP A 807 44.39 -10.18 19.61
CA ASP A 807 43.28 -10.27 20.56
C ASP A 807 42.67 -11.67 20.58
N GLN A 808 42.20 -12.10 21.76
CA GLN A 808 41.57 -13.40 21.98
C GLN A 808 40.14 -13.19 22.47
N PHE A 809 39.17 -13.74 21.75
CA PHE A 809 37.75 -13.57 22.00
C PHE A 809 37.18 -14.74 22.81
N PRO A 810 36.14 -14.50 23.63
CA PRO A 810 35.56 -15.54 24.48
C PRO A 810 34.68 -16.55 23.74
N ALA A 811 34.28 -16.22 22.50
CA ALA A 811 33.50 -17.04 21.59
C ALA A 811 33.91 -16.72 20.13
N PRO A 812 33.55 -17.56 19.15
CA PRO A 812 33.63 -17.20 17.73
C PRO A 812 32.82 -15.93 17.44
N VAL A 813 33.38 -15.04 16.62
CA VAL A 813 32.81 -13.74 16.26
C VAL A 813 32.89 -13.58 14.75
N GLU A 814 31.75 -13.38 14.08
CA GLU A 814 31.74 -13.12 12.64
C GLU A 814 32.03 -11.66 12.34
N TYR A 815 31.59 -10.71 13.17
CA TYR A 815 31.78 -9.29 12.88
C TYR A 815 32.49 -8.54 14.00
N LEU A 816 33.42 -7.67 13.59
CA LEU A 816 34.16 -6.78 14.46
C LEU A 816 33.92 -5.33 14.02
N VAL A 817 33.23 -4.55 14.85
CA VAL A 817 33.07 -3.11 14.66
C VAL A 817 34.28 -2.40 15.25
N LYS A 818 34.99 -1.66 14.40
CA LYS A 818 36.17 -0.86 14.74
C LYS A 818 35.79 0.61 14.66
N LEU A 819 35.58 1.28 15.79
CA LEU A 819 35.27 2.71 15.83
C LEU A 819 36.47 3.49 16.35
N ASN A 820 36.92 4.47 15.57
CA ASN A 820 38.14 5.20 15.82
C ASN A 820 37.86 6.72 15.84
N GLN A 821 38.41 7.41 16.83
CA GLN A 821 38.24 8.88 16.97
C GLN A 821 38.86 9.69 15.82
N GLN A 822 39.77 9.09 15.06
CA GLN A 822 40.49 9.74 13.96
C GLN A 822 39.87 9.44 12.59
N GLY A 823 38.71 8.78 12.56
CA GLY A 823 38.02 8.33 11.35
C GLY A 823 38.38 6.90 10.93
N GLU A 824 37.92 6.50 9.74
CA GLU A 824 38.04 5.12 9.20
C GLU A 824 37.33 4.05 10.06
N SER A 825 36.34 4.47 10.84
CA SER A 825 35.42 3.60 11.54
C SER A 825 34.72 2.67 10.57
N ARG A 826 34.68 1.37 10.87
CA ARG A 826 34.14 0.35 9.97
C ARG A 826 33.70 -0.91 10.71
N ILE A 827 32.88 -1.72 10.05
CA ILE A 827 32.65 -3.11 10.40
C ILE A 827 33.45 -4.00 9.45
N VAL A 828 34.12 -5.01 10.00
CA VAL A 828 34.81 -6.06 9.24
C VAL A 828 34.23 -7.42 9.61
N GLN A 829 34.30 -8.38 8.69
CA GLN A 829 33.73 -9.71 8.86
C GLN A 829 34.80 -10.80 8.81
N ASP A 830 34.55 -11.96 9.43
CA ASP A 830 35.39 -13.15 9.26
C ASP A 830 35.51 -13.46 7.78
N VAL A 831 36.75 -13.61 7.31
CA VAL A 831 37.04 -13.95 5.92
C VAL A 831 36.24 -15.18 5.49
N TYR A 832 36.14 -16.24 6.31
CA TYR A 832 35.36 -17.45 5.98
C TYR A 832 33.87 -17.16 5.70
N TYR A 833 33.36 -16.07 6.28
CA TYR A 833 31.98 -15.63 6.21
C TYR A 833 31.72 -14.56 5.14
N ASP A 834 32.71 -14.29 4.26
CA ASP A 834 32.61 -13.33 3.16
C ASP A 834 31.75 -13.87 2.00
N TYR A 835 30.44 -13.62 2.07
CA TYR A 835 29.47 -14.06 1.08
C TYR A 835 29.67 -13.40 -0.30
N PHE A 836 30.11 -12.13 -0.32
CA PHE A 836 30.49 -11.42 -1.54
C PHE A 836 31.61 -12.16 -2.29
N ASN A 837 32.69 -12.53 -1.60
CA ASN A 837 33.78 -13.30 -2.19
C ASN A 837 33.30 -14.70 -2.65
N TYR A 838 32.42 -15.33 -1.89
CA TYR A 838 31.82 -16.61 -2.27
C TYR A 838 31.02 -16.53 -3.57
N LEU A 839 30.14 -15.54 -3.72
CA LEU A 839 29.35 -15.34 -4.93
C LEU A 839 30.24 -14.98 -6.13
N TYR A 840 30.97 -13.88 -6.05
CA TYR A 840 31.59 -13.29 -7.24
C TYR A 840 32.95 -13.90 -7.58
N ALA A 841 33.73 -14.35 -6.60
CA ALA A 841 35.03 -14.97 -6.85
C ALA A 841 34.93 -16.50 -6.99
N LYS A 842 34.29 -17.19 -6.04
CA LYS A 842 34.26 -18.67 -6.03
C LYS A 842 33.19 -19.25 -6.96
N LYS A 843 31.95 -18.76 -6.92
CA LYS A 843 30.84 -19.29 -7.75
C LYS A 843 30.92 -18.78 -9.18
N LEU A 844 31.10 -17.49 -9.37
CA LEU A 844 31.04 -16.84 -10.70
C LEU A 844 32.41 -16.61 -11.35
N SER A 845 33.52 -16.73 -10.61
CA SER A 845 34.89 -16.53 -11.14
C SER A 845 35.12 -15.15 -11.80
N LEU A 846 34.44 -14.10 -11.31
CA LEU A 846 34.49 -12.74 -11.86
C LEU A 846 35.63 -11.89 -11.26
N MET A 847 36.14 -12.28 -10.10
CA MET A 847 37.25 -11.60 -9.42
C MET A 847 38.20 -12.60 -8.75
N PRO A 848 39.42 -12.18 -8.35
CA PRO A 848 40.33 -13.04 -7.61
C PRO A 848 39.73 -13.52 -6.29
N ASP A 849 39.84 -14.82 -6.03
CA ASP A 849 39.36 -15.42 -4.78
C ASP A 849 40.28 -15.06 -3.61
N ARG A 850 39.73 -14.33 -2.63
CA ARG A 850 40.42 -14.00 -1.36
C ARG A 850 40.57 -15.22 -0.46
N MET A 851 39.83 -16.29 -0.74
CA MET A 851 39.72 -17.52 0.05
C MET A 851 39.85 -18.83 -0.74
N PRO A 852 40.96 -19.05 -1.46
CA PRO A 852 41.11 -20.29 -2.24
C PRO A 852 41.15 -21.56 -1.38
N ASN A 853 41.50 -21.44 -0.09
CA ASN A 853 41.46 -22.52 0.89
C ASN A 853 40.73 -22.04 2.15
N PRO A 854 39.38 -22.10 2.18
CA PRO A 854 38.60 -21.57 3.30
C PRO A 854 38.94 -22.34 4.57
N GLN A 855 39.28 -21.61 5.63
CA GLN A 855 39.62 -22.15 6.94
C GLN A 855 38.76 -21.45 8.00
N LYS A 856 37.98 -22.21 8.77
CA LYS A 856 37.27 -21.69 9.94
C LYS A 856 38.28 -21.23 11.00
N ASP A 857 37.89 -20.20 11.76
CA ASP A 857 38.70 -19.68 12.87
C ASP A 857 40.15 -19.36 12.44
N SER A 858 40.27 -18.64 11.33
CA SER A 858 41.57 -18.23 10.76
C SER A 858 42.18 -17.03 11.50
N GLY A 859 41.36 -16.31 12.27
CA GLY A 859 41.66 -15.03 12.89
C GLY A 859 41.75 -13.87 11.91
N GLN A 860 41.34 -14.06 10.65
CA GLN A 860 41.41 -13.03 9.61
C GLN A 860 40.05 -12.40 9.38
N PHE A 861 40.04 -11.07 9.26
CA PHE A 861 38.85 -10.30 8.93
C PHE A 861 39.04 -9.58 7.58
N SER A 862 37.98 -9.49 6.77
CA SER A 862 37.92 -8.72 5.52
C SER A 862 36.90 -7.58 5.60
N THR A 863 37.01 -6.63 4.67
CA THR A 863 35.98 -5.62 4.44
C THR A 863 34.70 -6.29 3.94
N ILE A 864 33.56 -5.64 4.23
CA ILE A 864 32.27 -6.02 3.67
C ILE A 864 32.07 -5.21 2.40
N ASP A 865 31.96 -5.89 1.26
CA ASP A 865 31.91 -5.26 -0.06
C ASP A 865 30.63 -5.65 -0.82
N PHE A 866 30.12 -4.75 -1.67
CA PHE A 866 29.11 -5.06 -2.67
C PHE A 866 29.62 -4.77 -4.09
N VAL A 867 29.10 -5.51 -5.05
CA VAL A 867 29.43 -5.34 -6.48
C VAL A 867 28.71 -4.11 -7.04
N LEU A 868 29.38 -3.39 -7.93
CA LEU A 868 28.82 -2.26 -8.67
C LEU A 868 28.71 -2.55 -10.16
N ASN A 869 29.72 -3.19 -10.75
CA ASN A 869 29.66 -3.60 -12.15
C ASN A 869 30.56 -4.81 -12.41
N LYS A 870 30.16 -5.62 -13.40
CA LYS A 870 30.99 -6.71 -13.93
C LYS A 870 32.11 -6.09 -14.79
N ALA A 871 33.07 -6.91 -15.21
CA ALA A 871 34.07 -6.43 -16.16
C ALA A 871 33.41 -6.21 -17.53
N LEU A 872 33.58 -5.01 -18.12
CA LEU A 872 32.97 -4.61 -19.37
C LEU A 872 34.03 -4.38 -20.45
N THR A 873 33.61 -4.45 -21.72
CA THR A 873 34.40 -3.99 -22.86
C THR A 873 33.55 -3.03 -23.67
N LEU A 874 33.95 -1.77 -23.73
CA LEU A 874 33.24 -0.75 -24.49
C LEU A 874 33.32 -1.07 -25.99
N PRO A 875 32.20 -1.10 -26.74
CA PRO A 875 32.19 -1.54 -28.13
C PRO A 875 33.04 -0.67 -29.06
N ASP A 876 32.95 0.66 -28.99
CA ASP A 876 33.66 1.53 -29.92
C ASP A 876 35.15 1.64 -29.58
N SER A 877 35.47 1.96 -28.33
CA SER A 877 36.86 2.17 -27.90
C SER A 877 37.65 0.86 -27.67
N GLN A 878 36.97 -0.28 -27.55
CA GLN A 878 37.54 -1.58 -27.12
C GLN A 878 38.25 -1.50 -25.76
N LYS A 879 37.96 -0.46 -24.98
CA LYS A 879 38.51 -0.23 -23.64
C LYS A 879 37.89 -1.25 -22.69
N LYS A 880 38.74 -1.91 -21.90
CA LYS A 880 38.30 -2.83 -20.85
C LYS A 880 38.10 -2.07 -19.54
N ILE A 881 36.88 -2.12 -19.02
CA ILE A 881 36.55 -1.65 -17.68
C ILE A 881 36.62 -2.86 -16.74
N PRO A 882 37.41 -2.82 -15.66
CA PRO A 882 37.53 -3.95 -14.74
C PRO A 882 36.25 -4.11 -13.91
N PHE A 883 36.09 -5.30 -13.31
CA PHE A 883 35.10 -5.53 -12.26
C PHE A 883 35.24 -4.47 -11.15
N SER A 884 34.11 -3.93 -10.69
CA SER A 884 34.07 -2.88 -9.67
C SER A 884 33.19 -3.28 -8.49
N SER A 885 33.61 -2.83 -7.30
CA SER A 885 32.94 -3.05 -6.03
C SER A 885 33.28 -1.91 -5.08
N TYR A 886 32.50 -1.73 -4.01
CA TYR A 886 32.79 -0.77 -2.96
C TYR A 886 32.66 -1.39 -1.57
N GLU A 887 33.39 -0.84 -0.60
CA GLU A 887 33.28 -1.23 0.80
C GLU A 887 31.99 -0.64 1.39
N THR A 888 31.03 -1.50 1.72
CA THR A 888 29.81 -1.10 2.43
C THR A 888 29.99 -1.10 3.95
N GLY A 889 31.05 -1.74 4.46
CA GLY A 889 31.37 -1.80 5.89
C GLY A 889 31.93 -0.50 6.49
N LEU A 890 32.27 0.49 5.67
CA LEU A 890 32.73 1.79 6.15
C LEU A 890 31.57 2.52 6.84
N LEU A 891 31.77 2.96 8.08
CA LEU A 891 30.75 3.61 8.90
C LEU A 891 30.91 5.13 8.87
N ARG A 892 29.77 5.82 8.78
CA ARG A 892 29.72 7.28 8.69
C ARG A 892 29.43 7.93 10.04
N GLU A 893 30.28 8.86 10.46
CA GLU A 893 30.01 9.72 11.61
C GLU A 893 29.11 10.89 11.18
N GLY A 894 28.15 11.26 12.00
CA GLY A 894 27.26 12.39 11.72
C GLY A 894 26.15 12.53 12.74
N THR A 895 25.04 13.12 12.33
CA THR A 895 23.80 13.10 13.10
C THR A 895 22.63 12.65 12.23
N SER A 896 21.76 11.81 12.79
CA SER A 896 20.52 11.38 12.14
C SER A 896 19.30 12.17 12.60
N ASP A 897 19.47 13.25 13.38
CA ASP A 897 18.39 14.16 13.77
C ASP A 897 17.99 15.03 12.55
N PRO A 898 16.79 14.88 11.97
CA PRO A 898 16.36 15.63 10.78
C PRO A 898 16.24 17.14 11.01
N THR A 899 16.23 17.59 12.27
CA THR A 899 16.17 19.01 12.65
C THR A 899 17.54 19.65 12.78
N ALA A 900 18.61 18.85 12.79
CA ALA A 900 19.98 19.34 12.87
C ALA A 900 20.45 19.98 11.56
N VAL A 901 21.32 20.99 11.67
CA VAL A 901 21.88 21.70 10.51
C VAL A 901 22.80 20.80 9.69
N ASP A 902 23.48 19.87 10.35
CA ASP A 902 24.39 18.87 9.80
C ASP A 902 23.73 17.49 9.69
N PHE A 903 22.38 17.44 9.63
CA PHE A 903 21.63 16.21 9.41
C PHE A 903 22.17 15.44 8.21
N ASP A 904 22.43 14.16 8.41
CA ASP A 904 22.82 13.23 7.37
C ASP A 904 22.09 11.89 7.57
N SER A 905 21.17 11.60 6.64
CA SER A 905 20.38 10.37 6.70
C SER A 905 21.22 9.10 6.58
N LEU A 906 22.48 9.18 6.13
CA LEU A 906 23.43 8.06 6.04
C LEU A 906 24.31 7.88 7.27
N THR A 907 24.10 8.67 8.33
CA THR A 907 24.86 8.55 9.59
C THR A 907 24.75 7.13 10.15
N ASP A 908 25.86 6.50 10.53
CA ASP A 908 25.86 5.20 11.23
C ASP A 908 26.18 5.38 12.72
N TYR A 909 26.96 6.39 13.10
CA TYR A 909 27.32 6.63 14.51
C TYR A 909 27.55 8.10 14.83
N HIS A 910 27.49 8.43 16.12
CA HIS A 910 27.84 9.73 16.66
C HIS A 910 28.71 9.57 17.91
N TRP A 911 29.88 10.20 17.93
CA TRP A 911 30.81 10.14 19.06
C TRP A 911 30.83 11.47 19.81
N GLN A 912 30.42 11.48 21.08
CA GLN A 912 30.41 12.68 21.92
C GLN A 912 30.98 12.41 23.31
N GLY A 913 32.24 12.79 23.52
CA GLY A 913 32.90 12.71 24.83
C GLY A 913 32.97 11.28 25.37
N ASP A 914 32.21 11.01 26.42
CA ASP A 914 32.11 9.69 27.07
C ASP A 914 30.95 8.83 26.55
N THR A 915 30.29 9.24 25.46
CA THR A 915 29.11 8.60 24.90
C THR A 915 29.29 8.36 23.40
N LEU A 916 28.84 7.20 22.94
CA LEU A 916 28.88 6.78 21.55
C LEU A 916 27.57 6.10 21.19
N GLU A 917 26.88 6.62 20.19
CA GLU A 917 25.65 6.04 19.64
C GLU A 917 25.91 5.46 18.27
N ILE A 918 25.32 4.31 17.98
CA ILE A 918 25.57 3.53 16.77
C ILE A 918 24.24 2.94 16.29
N ARG A 919 24.01 2.94 14.98
CA ARG A 919 22.98 2.12 14.31
C ARG A 919 23.63 1.30 13.20
N LEU A 920 23.28 0.03 13.11
CA LEU A 920 23.81 -0.91 12.13
C LEU A 920 22.66 -1.50 11.32
N PRO A 921 22.67 -1.38 9.97
CA PRO A 921 21.67 -2.03 9.13
C PRO A 921 21.68 -3.55 9.33
N TRP A 922 20.50 -4.17 9.38
CA TRP A 922 20.39 -5.62 9.57
C TRP A 922 21.17 -6.44 8.53
N LEU A 923 21.07 -6.09 7.24
CA LEU A 923 21.80 -6.77 6.17
C LEU A 923 23.33 -6.66 6.33
N LEU A 924 23.83 -5.55 6.91
CA LEU A 924 25.25 -5.32 7.10
C LEU A 924 25.88 -6.31 8.09
N ILE A 925 25.08 -6.85 9.01
CA ILE A 925 25.47 -7.88 9.97
C ILE A 925 24.90 -9.27 9.60
N GLY A 926 24.56 -9.47 8.33
CA GLY A 926 24.20 -10.76 7.77
C GLY A 926 22.80 -11.27 8.10
N ALA A 927 21.88 -10.41 8.54
CA ALA A 927 20.48 -10.79 8.64
C ALA A 927 19.88 -10.98 7.23
N THR A 928 19.21 -12.10 7.01
CA THR A 928 18.45 -12.36 5.76
C THR A 928 16.97 -12.05 5.94
N ASP A 929 16.48 -12.19 7.17
CA ASP A 929 15.17 -11.74 7.64
C ASP A 929 15.23 -11.50 9.17
N PRO A 930 15.45 -10.25 9.63
CA PRO A 930 15.50 -9.94 11.06
C PRO A 930 14.14 -10.14 11.75
N SER A 931 13.03 -10.08 11.01
CA SER A 931 11.68 -10.27 11.56
C SER A 931 11.45 -11.69 12.06
N GLN A 932 12.14 -12.67 11.48
CA GLN A 932 12.10 -14.08 11.87
C GLN A 932 13.42 -14.55 12.49
N LYS A 933 14.32 -13.62 12.82
CA LYS A 933 15.66 -13.89 13.36
C LYS A 933 16.51 -14.80 12.47
N LYS A 934 16.35 -14.70 11.14
CA LYS A 934 17.15 -15.44 10.18
C LYS A 934 18.39 -14.64 9.81
N PHE A 935 19.53 -15.29 9.94
CA PHE A 935 20.84 -14.79 9.52
C PHE A 935 21.41 -15.77 8.49
N LEU A 936 22.38 -15.30 7.71
CA LEU A 936 23.12 -16.18 6.82
C LEU A 936 23.71 -17.36 7.65
N GLY A 937 23.90 -18.52 7.05
CA GLY A 937 24.48 -19.70 7.72
C GLY A 937 25.84 -20.07 7.12
N ASP A 938 26.33 -21.28 7.40
CA ASP A 938 27.58 -21.79 6.81
C ASP A 938 27.42 -22.18 5.33
N PHE A 939 27.31 -21.17 4.46
CA PHE A 939 27.17 -21.30 3.01
C PHE A 939 28.41 -21.95 2.35
N ILE A 940 29.58 -21.88 2.98
CA ILE A 940 30.79 -22.55 2.47
C ILE A 940 30.64 -24.07 2.57
N SER A 941 30.19 -24.58 3.72
CA SER A 941 29.95 -26.01 3.93
C SER A 941 28.74 -26.51 3.15
N ALA A 942 27.67 -25.71 3.08
CA ALA A 942 26.46 -26.04 2.33
C ALA A 942 26.65 -25.96 0.81
N ASN A 943 27.60 -25.14 0.34
CA ASN A 943 27.81 -24.83 -1.08
C ASN A 943 26.57 -24.20 -1.76
N GLU A 944 25.74 -23.51 -0.98
CA GLU A 944 24.61 -22.68 -1.40
C GLU A 944 24.29 -21.67 -0.30
N LYS A 945 23.43 -20.68 -0.57
CA LYS A 945 22.89 -19.81 0.48
C LYS A 945 22.07 -20.68 1.43
N VAL A 946 22.32 -20.56 2.73
CA VAL A 946 21.52 -21.18 3.78
C VAL A 946 21.30 -20.16 4.87
N ASP A 947 20.16 -20.24 5.54
CA ASP A 947 19.78 -19.35 6.62
C ASP A 947 19.74 -20.13 7.95
N GLU A 948 20.17 -19.49 9.03
CA GLU A 948 20.08 -20.01 10.40
C GLU A 948 19.21 -19.11 11.27
N VAL A 949 18.32 -19.73 12.05
CA VAL A 949 17.49 -19.02 13.03
C VAL A 949 18.25 -18.90 14.33
N ILE A 950 18.44 -17.67 14.81
CA ILE A 950 19.23 -17.37 16.00
C ILE A 950 18.33 -17.00 17.19
N LYS A 951 18.85 -17.16 18.42
CA LYS A 951 18.12 -16.73 19.62
C LYS A 951 18.27 -15.23 19.87
N GLY A 952 19.47 -14.74 19.65
CA GLY A 952 19.90 -13.36 19.86
C GLY A 952 21.36 -13.19 19.44
N ILE A 953 21.85 -11.95 19.47
CA ILE A 953 23.20 -11.58 19.07
C ILE A 953 24.08 -11.46 20.31
N GLY A 954 25.21 -12.17 20.32
CA GLY A 954 26.25 -12.01 21.34
C GLY A 954 27.06 -10.75 21.10
N ILE A 955 27.12 -9.86 22.10
CA ILE A 955 27.79 -8.56 22.01
C ILE A 955 28.89 -8.48 23.06
N GLY A 956 30.08 -8.01 22.66
CA GLY A 956 31.19 -7.71 23.56
C GLY A 956 31.82 -6.38 23.23
N VAL A 957 32.11 -5.55 24.22
CA VAL A 957 32.73 -4.23 24.04
C VAL A 957 34.06 -4.18 24.79
N TYR A 958 35.09 -3.66 24.14
CA TYR A 958 36.37 -3.35 24.78
C TYR A 958 37.06 -2.16 24.11
N PHE A 959 38.02 -1.58 24.81
CA PHE A 959 38.83 -0.46 24.34
C PHE A 959 40.19 -0.95 23.87
N GLU A 960 40.75 -0.32 22.83
CA GLU A 960 42.10 -0.67 22.37
C GLU A 960 43.13 -0.58 23.50
N GLY A 961 44.07 -1.53 23.54
CA GLY A 961 45.05 -1.65 24.62
C GLY A 961 44.53 -2.34 25.90
N GLN A 962 43.23 -2.64 25.98
CA GLN A 962 42.64 -3.50 27.02
C GLN A 962 42.40 -4.91 26.48
N ALA A 963 42.33 -5.89 27.38
CA ALA A 963 41.98 -7.25 26.98
C ALA A 963 40.48 -7.33 26.60
N PRO A 964 40.11 -8.13 25.58
CA PRO A 964 38.71 -8.40 25.25
C PRO A 964 37.91 -8.95 26.45
N PRO A 965 36.58 -8.81 26.45
CA PRO A 965 35.74 -9.27 27.56
C PRO A 965 35.81 -10.80 27.71
N LYS A 966 35.58 -11.29 28.93
CA LYS A 966 35.63 -12.74 29.25
C LYS A 966 34.41 -13.52 28.76
N SER A 967 33.33 -12.83 28.39
CA SER A 967 32.08 -13.38 27.88
C SER A 967 31.36 -12.32 27.07
N LEU A 968 30.50 -12.75 26.14
CA LEU A 968 29.57 -11.88 25.42
C LEU A 968 28.24 -11.80 26.20
N VAL A 969 27.53 -10.68 26.07
CA VAL A 969 26.14 -10.52 26.54
C VAL A 969 25.19 -10.68 25.36
N THR A 970 24.06 -11.36 25.54
CA THR A 970 23.14 -11.66 24.43
C THR A 970 22.02 -10.64 24.38
N TYR A 971 21.86 -9.99 23.22
CA TYR A 971 20.68 -9.19 22.91
C TYR A 971 19.63 -10.05 22.20
N GLU A 972 18.41 -10.07 22.72
CA GLU A 972 17.25 -10.75 22.11
C GLU A 972 16.14 -9.73 21.83
N TRP A 973 15.42 -9.92 20.72
CA TRP A 973 14.22 -9.16 20.37
C TRP A 973 13.05 -10.12 20.11
N GLN A 974 11.83 -9.60 19.99
CA GLN A 974 10.68 -10.41 19.58
C GLN A 974 10.59 -10.48 18.06
N PRO A 975 10.31 -11.65 17.46
CA PRO A 975 10.00 -11.73 16.04
C PRO A 975 8.72 -10.95 15.73
N TRP A 976 8.54 -10.57 14.46
CA TRP A 976 7.33 -9.88 14.01
C TRP A 976 6.87 -10.38 12.64
N ASP A 977 5.55 -10.31 12.43
CA ASP A 977 4.91 -10.61 11.15
C ASP A 977 4.33 -9.38 10.47
N ILE A 978 3.96 -8.33 11.20
CA ILE A 978 3.61 -7.02 10.64
C ILE A 978 4.58 -6.00 11.26
N PRO A 979 5.37 -5.27 10.45
CA PRO A 979 6.31 -4.29 10.95
C PRO A 979 5.59 -3.11 11.56
N GLN A 980 6.18 -2.51 12.61
CA GLN A 980 5.80 -1.16 12.99
C GLN A 980 6.48 -0.18 12.04
N SER A 981 5.76 0.85 11.63
CA SER A 981 6.30 1.90 10.77
C SER A 981 5.67 3.24 11.08
N THR A 982 6.37 4.32 10.71
CA THR A 982 5.86 5.67 10.87
C THR A 982 6.21 6.47 9.63
N GLU A 983 5.20 7.10 9.05
CA GLU A 983 5.39 7.93 7.88
C GLU A 983 6.14 9.22 8.21
N ARG A 984 7.12 9.57 7.38
CA ARG A 984 7.90 10.80 7.52
C ARG A 984 8.28 11.36 6.15
N LEU A 985 8.04 12.64 5.94
CA LEU A 985 8.56 13.35 4.78
C LEU A 985 10.10 13.49 4.90
N LYS A 986 10.82 13.08 3.86
CA LYS A 986 12.28 13.17 3.81
C LYS A 986 12.76 14.61 3.67
N ALA A 987 14.04 14.85 3.97
CA ALA A 987 14.66 16.16 3.78
C ALA A 987 14.69 16.62 2.29
N SER A 988 14.46 15.72 1.34
CA SER A 988 14.24 16.05 -0.07
C SER A 988 12.92 16.81 -0.32
N TYR A 989 11.87 16.54 0.46
CA TYR A 989 10.54 17.13 0.29
C TYR A 989 10.55 18.67 0.23
N PRO A 990 11.11 19.42 1.20
CA PRO A 990 11.11 20.89 1.13
C PRO A 990 11.93 21.43 -0.04
N ILE A 991 12.98 20.72 -0.49
CA ILE A 991 13.80 21.13 -1.65
C ILE A 991 12.97 21.04 -2.94
N ILE A 992 12.19 19.96 -3.07
CA ILE A 992 11.29 19.70 -4.20
C ILE A 992 10.08 20.64 -4.14
N GLN A 993 9.52 20.87 -2.96
CA GLN A 993 8.45 21.85 -2.77
C GLN A 993 8.86 23.24 -3.27
N GLN A 994 10.07 23.68 -2.91
CA GLN A 994 10.61 24.94 -3.41
C GLN A 994 10.84 24.91 -4.92
N LEU A 995 11.43 23.83 -5.44
CA LEU A 995 11.63 23.64 -6.89
C LEU A 995 10.31 23.77 -7.66
N PHE A 996 9.28 23.03 -7.28
CA PHE A 996 8.00 23.06 -7.99
C PHE A 996 7.29 24.41 -7.88
N ALA A 997 7.52 25.19 -6.81
CA ALA A 997 7.04 26.57 -6.71
C ALA A 997 7.69 27.53 -7.73
N GLU A 998 8.91 27.23 -8.20
CA GLU A 998 9.62 28.04 -9.20
C GLU A 998 9.00 27.91 -10.61
N TYR A 999 8.21 26.86 -10.84
CA TYR A 999 7.54 26.52 -12.11
C TYR A 999 6.00 26.54 -11.98
N GLU A 1000 5.44 27.42 -11.14
CA GLU A 1000 3.98 27.67 -11.04
C GLU A 1000 3.41 28.61 -12.11
#